data_AF-A0A255U7N2-F1
#
_entry.id   AF-A0A255U7N2-F1
#
_cell.length_a   1.000
_cell.length_b   1.000
_cell.length_c   1.000
_cell.angle_alpha   90.00
_cell.angle_beta   90.00
_cell.angle_gamma   90.00
#
_symmetry.space_group_name_H-M   'P 1'
#
loop_
_entity.id
_entity.type
_entity.pdbx_description
1 polymer ?
#
loop_
_entity_poly.entity_id
_entity_poly.type
_entity_poly.pdbx_seq_one_letter_code
_entity_poly.pdbx_strand_id
1 'polypeptide(L)'
;MKKLFAFTVSLFCLVTNVAAQTTKFLKVWTYYHYHDMLQKKILFRYLMLFVFLWGITSQIEAKKEKRVIIQGIEYSLTTSVGILYGSVDNLYPEQMKDPTCLDIPAYVSYKGKSYPILFCSLNSDVAKNIRYLTIPKTLRIGDHSFTKYTSLVSVDFEDGVEEIGNFAFYQLPNLEYIHLPESIKKIGTAAFKYCDKLNKIYLFNENMKIGNGAFSNCKSLTYAYVNVHGVTMKQIFGDYKDNYLDTLDLGYRTVIEKNMVRDCTRLRKVRFEGTKRIEDGAFSGCMSLPSIELPKQLEYIGNYAFDNCHSLSKIVIPSKVTYIGDMAFAFCYKLTEIYGLTSKITIHNGVFDSWGYTPFSSAFYTLKANNFEYGGLFKTFSEYAKPLIEEDIKNWQKKSEFEKQSEWKKRVTAVNQNLKVKELTKEYKSKYLNTNKRVDLRYFLAAYDPENETFPVYIKNVDTLFIKVPIAQAPTFKEKWKNDVKITPNYDIVNDRAAIVSFSFKLGNNVYKSLNNYVPDQNLSANIDLPEIIVDVADNKVQTTPQSLQKAKTQPVAIIDRTIDKDIPVSSVNSSNTFAFIIGNENYQNVASVPFAVNDAKIFSEYCHKTLGLPKENIKVYIDATYGKILGALSTLKQISQAYKGDINVIFYYAGHGVPNEKNNEAYLLPADATPSMLEACLPLSSLYSSIGSIDAKQVIVFMDACFSGSRRENGMIVSARGVAIKPKKDIVTGNVVVFSAADGSETAYPYKEKGHGLFTYFLLKKLKESRGNVTLGDLADYVKTNVSQKSIVVNNKSQTPTISSSAQMQDVWRTMKLFRK
;
A
#
# COMPACT_ATOMS: atom_id res chain seq x y z
N MET A 1 -27.98 61.43 28.67
CA MET A 1 -28.82 60.25 28.97
C MET A 1 -29.08 59.33 27.78
N LYS A 2 -29.55 59.80 26.60
CA LYS A 2 -29.78 58.93 25.42
C LYS A 2 -28.52 58.17 24.92
N LYS A 3 -27.32 58.80 24.97
CA LYS A 3 -26.04 58.12 24.67
C LYS A 3 -25.60 57.12 25.75
N LEU A 4 -26.03 57.33 27.00
CA LEU A 4 -25.74 56.44 28.13
C LEU A 4 -26.65 55.19 28.07
N PHE A 5 -27.91 55.37 27.64
CA PHE A 5 -28.86 54.28 27.39
C PHE A 5 -28.45 53.42 26.18
N ALA A 6 -27.95 54.05 25.11
CA ALA A 6 -27.39 53.32 23.97
C ALA A 6 -26.12 52.53 24.35
N PHE A 7 -25.32 53.05 25.29
CA PHE A 7 -24.15 52.37 25.83
C PHE A 7 -24.52 51.18 26.72
N THR A 8 -25.55 51.30 27.58
CA THR A 8 -26.02 50.19 28.41
C THR A 8 -26.73 49.11 27.61
N VAL A 9 -27.50 49.45 26.57
CA VAL A 9 -28.12 48.47 25.66
C VAL A 9 -27.05 47.77 24.81
N SER A 10 -26.02 48.50 24.36
CA SER A 10 -24.90 47.89 23.62
C SER A 10 -24.03 47.00 24.52
N LEU A 11 -23.85 47.35 25.80
CA LEU A 11 -23.14 46.54 26.79
C LEU A 11 -23.92 45.28 27.16
N PHE A 12 -25.26 45.38 27.22
CA PHE A 12 -26.15 44.24 27.44
C PHE A 12 -26.15 43.26 26.24
N CYS A 13 -26.10 43.79 25.01
CA CYS A 13 -25.89 42.99 23.79
C CYS A 13 -24.45 42.44 23.68
N LEU A 14 -23.47 43.03 24.37
CA LEU A 14 -22.06 42.59 24.36
C LEU A 14 -21.82 41.33 25.22
N VAL A 15 -22.63 41.13 26.26
CA VAL A 15 -22.50 40.01 27.23
C VAL A 15 -23.09 38.70 26.68
N THR A 16 -23.92 38.75 25.63
CA THR A 16 -24.67 37.57 25.13
C THR A 16 -24.05 36.88 23.91
N ASN A 17 -22.90 37.32 23.39
CA ASN A 17 -22.31 36.73 22.17
C ASN A 17 -20.77 36.71 22.19
N VAL A 18 -20.18 35.55 22.51
CA VAL A 18 -18.75 35.38 22.85
C VAL A 18 -17.83 35.16 21.62
N ALA A 19 -18.34 35.08 20.39
CA ALA A 19 -17.50 34.64 19.26
C ALA A 19 -16.78 35.75 18.45
N ALA A 20 -16.92 37.05 18.77
CA ALA A 20 -16.40 38.12 17.90
C ALA A 20 -15.75 39.31 18.64
N GLN A 21 -14.77 39.09 19.53
CA GLN A 21 -14.27 40.19 20.39
C GLN A 21 -12.76 40.19 20.74
N THR A 22 -11.87 40.23 19.75
CA THR A 22 -10.51 40.77 20.00
C THR A 22 -10.24 42.04 19.20
N THR A 23 -10.82 42.17 17.99
CA THR A 23 -10.52 43.28 17.07
C THR A 23 -11.31 44.56 17.35
N LYS A 24 -12.50 44.48 17.96
CA LYS A 24 -13.32 45.66 18.31
C LYS A 24 -12.89 46.34 19.61
N PHE A 25 -12.39 45.58 20.59
CA PHE A 25 -11.93 46.11 21.88
C PHE A 25 -10.67 46.99 21.71
N LEU A 26 -9.75 46.57 20.83
CA LEU A 26 -8.55 47.34 20.50
C LEU A 26 -8.88 48.71 19.88
N LYS A 27 -9.91 48.78 19.01
CA LYS A 27 -10.33 50.03 18.34
C LYS A 27 -10.96 51.04 19.31
N VAL A 28 -11.66 50.58 20.34
CA VAL A 28 -12.24 51.46 21.37
C VAL A 28 -11.16 51.96 22.33
N TRP A 29 -10.17 51.11 22.66
CA TRP A 29 -9.03 51.51 23.50
C TRP A 29 -8.21 52.63 22.84
N THR A 30 -7.97 52.56 21.53
CA THR A 30 -7.26 53.61 20.79
C THR A 30 -8.04 54.93 20.70
N TYR A 31 -9.37 54.90 20.75
CA TYR A 31 -10.20 56.11 20.65
C TYR A 31 -10.23 56.94 21.95
N TYR A 32 -10.12 56.30 23.12
CA TYR A 32 -10.18 56.97 24.42
C TYR A 32 -8.82 57.30 25.04
N HIS A 33 -7.73 57.12 24.29
CA HIS A 33 -6.39 57.42 24.79
C HIS A 33 -6.13 58.92 24.99
N TYR A 34 -6.98 59.80 24.42
CA TYR A 34 -6.67 61.22 24.26
C TYR A 34 -7.43 62.25 25.12
N HIS A 35 -8.44 61.88 25.94
CA HIS A 35 -9.11 62.88 26.78
C HIS A 35 -9.52 62.42 28.19
N ASP A 36 -9.21 63.33 29.14
CA ASP A 36 -9.74 63.53 30.49
C ASP A 36 -9.49 62.45 31.58
N MET A 37 -8.80 62.87 32.65
CA MET A 37 -8.45 62.07 33.84
C MET A 37 -9.69 61.65 34.67
N LEU A 38 -10.79 62.42 34.60
CA LEU A 38 -12.01 62.09 35.35
C LEU A 38 -12.69 60.82 34.81
N GLN A 39 -12.65 60.60 33.49
CA GLN A 39 -13.23 59.41 32.86
C GLN A 39 -12.38 58.14 33.08
N LYS A 40 -11.06 58.27 33.22
CA LYS A 40 -10.17 57.15 33.55
C LYS A 40 -10.46 56.56 34.93
N LYS A 41 -10.76 57.39 35.94
CA LYS A 41 -11.14 56.91 37.29
C LYS A 41 -12.49 56.19 37.28
N ILE A 42 -13.44 56.66 36.47
CA ILE A 42 -14.76 56.02 36.33
C ILE A 42 -14.62 54.69 35.58
N LEU A 43 -13.87 54.66 34.47
CA LEU A 43 -13.61 53.44 33.69
C LEU A 43 -12.84 52.39 34.51
N PHE A 44 -11.86 52.81 35.31
CA PHE A 44 -11.13 51.92 36.22
C PHE A 44 -12.03 51.37 37.32
N ARG A 45 -12.96 52.18 37.88
CA ARG A 45 -13.96 51.70 38.85
C ARG A 45 -14.94 50.71 38.23
N TYR A 46 -15.38 50.92 36.99
CA TYR A 46 -16.23 49.96 36.28
C TYR A 46 -15.47 48.70 35.83
N LEU A 47 -14.19 48.80 35.47
CA LEU A 47 -13.33 47.64 35.20
C LEU A 47 -13.12 46.82 36.47
N MET A 48 -12.86 47.48 37.61
CA MET A 48 -12.77 46.81 38.90
C MET A 48 -14.10 46.21 39.32
N LEU A 49 -15.24 46.90 39.11
CA LEU A 49 -16.57 46.32 39.35
C LEU A 49 -16.87 45.16 38.40
N PHE A 50 -16.39 45.19 37.16
CA PHE A 50 -16.54 44.09 36.20
C PHE A 50 -15.64 42.91 36.55
N VAL A 51 -14.41 43.13 37.04
CA VAL A 51 -13.54 42.07 37.58
C VAL A 51 -14.08 41.53 38.90
N PHE A 52 -14.70 42.37 39.73
CA PHE A 52 -15.34 41.96 40.98
C PHE A 52 -16.66 41.22 40.72
N LEU A 53 -17.47 41.67 39.77
CA LEU A 53 -18.69 41.00 39.32
C LEU A 53 -18.36 39.73 38.50
N TRP A 54 -17.28 39.70 37.73
CA TRP A 54 -16.75 38.49 37.08
C TRP A 54 -16.19 37.53 38.14
N GLY A 55 -15.54 38.03 39.18
CA GLY A 55 -15.13 37.27 40.35
C GLY A 55 -16.33 36.68 41.09
N ILE A 56 -17.41 37.44 41.23
CA ILE A 56 -18.66 37.01 41.88
C ILE A 56 -19.49 36.08 40.98
N THR A 57 -19.55 36.28 39.66
CA THR A 57 -20.24 35.37 38.72
C THR A 57 -19.44 34.09 38.46
N SER A 58 -18.10 34.15 38.48
CA SER A 58 -17.25 32.95 38.47
C SER A 58 -17.29 32.17 39.79
N GLN A 59 -17.71 32.80 40.89
CA GLN A 59 -17.99 32.12 42.17
C GLN A 59 -19.47 31.74 42.38
N ILE A 60 -20.41 32.15 41.52
CA ILE A 60 -21.85 31.87 41.66
C ILE A 60 -22.38 30.76 40.72
N GLU A 61 -21.55 30.15 39.87
CA GLU A 61 -21.90 28.89 39.17
C GLU A 61 -20.99 27.70 39.53
N ALA A 62 -20.69 27.50 40.82
CA ALA A 62 -20.35 26.16 41.32
C ALA A 62 -21.63 25.30 41.37
N LYS A 63 -22.23 25.02 40.20
CA LYS A 63 -23.38 24.10 40.07
C LYS A 63 -22.88 22.69 40.38
N LYS A 64 -23.35 22.13 41.51
CA LYS A 64 -23.17 20.73 41.95
C LYS A 64 -22.71 19.79 40.81
N GLU A 65 -21.42 19.44 40.79
CA GLU A 65 -20.90 18.39 39.93
C GLU A 65 -21.72 17.12 40.18
N LYS A 66 -22.41 16.65 39.14
CA LYS A 66 -23.15 15.38 39.23
C LYS A 66 -22.20 14.29 38.79
N ARG A 67 -21.81 13.42 39.72
CA ARG A 67 -20.88 12.32 39.49
C ARG A 67 -21.62 11.01 39.27
N VAL A 68 -21.13 10.19 38.35
CA VAL A 68 -21.64 8.85 38.05
C VAL A 68 -20.43 7.93 37.91
N ILE A 69 -20.47 6.78 38.56
CA ILE A 69 -19.44 5.76 38.40
C ILE A 69 -20.02 4.63 37.55
N ILE A 70 -19.39 4.31 36.43
CA ILE A 70 -19.77 3.18 35.57
C ILE A 70 -18.52 2.32 35.37
N GLN A 71 -18.60 1.04 35.76
CA GLN A 71 -17.49 0.08 35.62
C GLN A 71 -16.16 0.60 36.22
N GLY A 72 -16.24 1.28 37.37
CA GLY A 72 -15.08 1.86 38.04
C GLY A 72 -14.53 3.16 37.42
N ILE A 73 -15.17 3.74 36.41
CA ILE A 73 -14.79 5.04 35.84
C ILE A 73 -15.72 6.12 36.39
N GLU A 74 -15.15 7.17 37.01
CA GLU A 74 -15.89 8.33 37.49
C GLU A 74 -16.06 9.35 36.38
N TYR A 75 -17.31 9.65 36.06
CA TYR A 75 -17.70 10.71 35.16
C TYR A 75 -18.36 11.85 35.93
N SER A 76 -17.86 13.08 35.83
CA SER A 76 -18.64 14.26 36.24
C SER A 76 -19.37 14.86 35.06
N LEU A 77 -20.61 15.31 35.31
CA LEU A 77 -21.40 16.08 34.37
C LEU A 77 -21.30 17.56 34.72
N THR A 78 -20.68 18.31 33.82
CA THR A 78 -20.45 19.74 33.96
C THR A 78 -21.26 20.51 32.92
N THR A 79 -21.65 21.74 33.25
CA THR A 79 -22.37 22.63 32.32
C THR A 79 -21.44 23.73 31.85
N SER A 80 -21.33 23.96 30.54
CA SER A 80 -20.67 25.14 29.98
C SER A 80 -21.56 25.71 28.88
N VAL A 81 -21.83 27.01 28.95
CA VAL A 81 -22.69 27.73 27.97
C VAL A 81 -24.06 27.05 27.77
N GLY A 82 -24.64 26.49 28.84
CA GLY A 82 -25.95 25.83 28.81
C GLY A 82 -25.97 24.39 28.26
N ILE A 83 -24.83 23.83 27.84
CA ILE A 83 -24.71 22.43 27.39
C ILE A 83 -24.08 21.59 28.49
N LEU A 84 -24.75 20.49 28.86
CA LEU A 84 -24.20 19.49 29.78
C LEU A 84 -23.29 18.51 29.02
N TYR A 85 -22.10 18.25 29.56
CA TYR A 85 -21.15 17.28 29.01
C TYR A 85 -20.49 16.49 30.14
N GLY A 86 -19.93 15.33 29.81
CA GLY A 86 -19.17 14.51 30.75
C GLY A 86 -17.66 14.73 30.64
N SER A 87 -16.96 14.58 31.77
CA SER A 87 -15.51 14.40 31.83
C SER A 87 -15.15 13.15 32.61
N VAL A 88 -14.05 12.50 32.25
CA VAL A 88 -13.46 11.42 33.03
C VAL A 88 -12.49 12.01 34.04
N ASP A 89 -12.80 11.90 35.33
CA ASP A 89 -12.06 12.62 36.38
C ASP A 89 -11.26 11.68 37.29
N ASN A 90 -11.75 10.46 37.50
CA ASN A 90 -11.09 9.49 38.37
C ASN A 90 -11.37 8.04 37.93
N LEU A 91 -10.51 7.12 38.37
CA LEU A 91 -10.73 5.67 38.22
C LEU A 91 -10.71 5.00 39.59
N TYR A 92 -11.50 3.93 39.72
CA TYR A 92 -11.55 3.02 40.86
C TYR A 92 -11.10 1.64 40.40
N PRO A 93 -9.78 1.34 40.39
CA PRO A 93 -9.20 0.13 39.79
C PRO A 93 -9.84 -1.17 40.27
N GLU A 94 -10.18 -1.25 41.56
CA GLU A 94 -10.87 -2.40 42.20
C GLU A 94 -12.23 -2.73 41.56
N GLN A 95 -12.86 -1.76 40.89
CA GLN A 95 -14.17 -1.88 40.25
C GLN A 95 -14.06 -1.96 38.72
N MET A 96 -12.86 -1.80 38.17
CA MET A 96 -12.60 -1.92 36.73
C MET A 96 -12.41 -3.39 36.36
N LYS A 97 -12.92 -3.77 35.19
CA LYS A 97 -12.70 -5.11 34.65
C LYS A 97 -11.22 -5.38 34.34
N ASP A 98 -10.52 -4.35 33.89
CA ASP A 98 -9.08 -4.33 33.68
C ASP A 98 -8.54 -2.95 34.09
N PRO A 99 -7.75 -2.85 35.18
CA PRO A 99 -7.24 -1.57 35.67
C PRO A 99 -6.14 -0.97 34.78
N THR A 100 -5.69 -1.69 33.74
CA THR A 100 -4.70 -1.22 32.76
C THR A 100 -5.33 -0.74 31.46
N CYS A 101 -6.64 -0.91 31.28
CA CYS A 101 -7.37 -0.54 30.07
C CYS A 101 -8.41 0.54 30.38
N LEU A 102 -8.37 1.64 29.65
CA LEU A 102 -9.34 2.73 29.74
C LEU A 102 -10.11 2.86 28.42
N ASP A 103 -11.32 2.32 28.40
CA ASP A 103 -12.26 2.49 27.29
C ASP A 103 -13.24 3.62 27.65
N ILE A 104 -13.07 4.79 27.02
CA ILE A 104 -13.93 5.95 27.29
C ILE A 104 -15.11 5.90 26.31
N PRO A 105 -16.36 5.75 26.78
CA PRO A 105 -17.51 5.77 25.89
C PRO A 105 -17.74 7.18 25.35
N ALA A 106 -18.22 7.28 24.11
CA ALA A 106 -18.60 8.57 23.51
C ALA A 106 -19.71 9.29 24.30
N TYR A 107 -20.59 8.51 24.95
CA TYR A 107 -21.69 9.06 25.73
C TYR A 107 -21.88 8.32 27.05
N VAL A 108 -22.25 9.07 28.09
CA VAL A 108 -22.70 8.53 29.37
C VAL A 108 -24.18 8.80 29.58
N SER A 109 -24.93 7.79 30.02
CA SER A 109 -26.35 7.96 30.36
C SER A 109 -26.52 8.35 31.82
N TYR A 110 -27.27 9.41 32.08
CA TYR A 110 -27.66 9.82 33.43
C TYR A 110 -29.12 10.25 33.45
N LYS A 111 -29.90 9.61 34.33
CA LYS A 111 -31.37 9.83 34.46
C LYS A 111 -32.12 9.77 33.12
N GLY A 112 -31.78 8.79 32.28
CA GLY A 112 -32.44 8.56 30.98
C GLY A 112 -32.04 9.52 29.86
N LYS A 113 -31.08 10.43 30.09
CA LYS A 113 -30.50 11.32 29.06
C LYS A 113 -29.06 10.96 28.78
N SER A 114 -28.65 11.09 27.52
CA SER A 114 -27.30 10.79 27.04
C SER A 114 -26.47 12.06 26.94
N TYR A 115 -25.24 12.03 27.46
CA TYR A 115 -24.33 13.18 27.51
C TYR A 115 -22.99 12.84 26.88
N PRO A 116 -22.47 13.66 25.95
CA PRO A 116 -21.19 13.37 25.30
C PRO A 116 -20.04 13.55 26.30
N ILE A 117 -19.05 12.65 26.23
CA ILE A 117 -17.81 12.80 26.99
C ILE A 117 -16.86 13.69 26.17
N LEU A 118 -16.49 14.85 26.70
CA LEU A 118 -15.69 15.85 26.00
C LEU A 118 -14.25 15.98 26.53
N PHE A 119 -14.00 15.59 27.79
CA PHE A 119 -12.69 15.76 28.42
C PHE A 119 -12.27 14.54 29.24
N CYS A 120 -10.97 14.37 29.40
CA CYS A 120 -10.38 13.38 30.29
C CYS A 120 -9.29 14.09 31.11
N SER A 121 -9.38 14.04 32.43
CA SER A 121 -8.52 14.81 33.35
C SER A 121 -8.13 13.97 34.57
N LEU A 122 -7.71 12.73 34.30
CA LEU A 122 -7.22 11.82 35.34
C LEU A 122 -6.02 12.41 36.09
N ASN A 123 -5.97 12.14 37.40
CA ASN A 123 -4.80 12.44 38.20
C ASN A 123 -3.57 11.66 37.70
N SER A 124 -2.36 12.14 38.00
CA SER A 124 -1.13 11.54 37.47
C SER A 124 -0.87 10.12 37.94
N ASP A 125 -1.26 9.76 39.15
CA ASP A 125 -0.88 8.46 39.71
C ASP A 125 -1.77 7.33 39.18
N VAL A 126 -3.03 7.61 38.93
CA VAL A 126 -3.96 6.70 38.26
C VAL A 126 -3.62 6.57 36.77
N ALA A 127 -3.36 7.68 36.08
CA ALA A 127 -3.04 7.69 34.65
C ALA A 127 -1.76 6.89 34.31
N LYS A 128 -0.78 6.85 35.22
CA LYS A 128 0.46 6.07 35.05
C LYS A 128 0.25 4.56 34.90
N ASN A 129 -0.86 4.01 35.35
CA ASN A 129 -1.12 2.56 35.28
C ASN A 129 -1.83 2.12 34.00
N ILE A 130 -2.37 3.07 33.23
CA ILE A 130 -3.08 2.79 31.99
C ILE A 130 -2.09 2.44 30.89
N ARG A 131 -2.29 1.27 30.28
CA ARG A 131 -1.51 0.70 29.19
C ARG A 131 -2.26 0.75 27.85
N TYR A 132 -3.59 0.71 27.87
CA TYR A 132 -4.43 0.71 26.67
C TYR A 132 -5.51 1.79 26.81
N LEU A 133 -5.64 2.65 25.81
CA LEU A 133 -6.60 3.76 25.81
C LEU A 133 -7.42 3.76 24.52
N THR A 134 -8.74 3.79 24.66
CA THR A 134 -9.66 4.03 23.55
C THR A 134 -10.27 5.43 23.67
N ILE A 135 -10.06 6.25 22.65
CA ILE A 135 -10.51 7.64 22.59
C ILE A 135 -11.77 7.71 21.72
N PRO A 136 -12.93 8.14 22.27
CA PRO A 136 -14.15 8.24 21.50
C PRO A 136 -14.19 9.52 20.67
N LYS A 137 -15.02 9.53 19.63
CA LYS A 137 -15.15 10.64 18.68
C LYS A 137 -15.59 11.97 19.31
N THR A 138 -16.21 11.92 20.48
CA THR A 138 -16.67 13.12 21.21
C THR A 138 -15.55 13.75 22.04
N LEU A 139 -14.50 13.00 22.38
CA LEU A 139 -13.46 13.47 23.29
C LEU A 139 -12.57 14.50 22.59
N ARG A 140 -12.41 15.66 23.22
CA ARG A 140 -11.49 16.70 22.75
C ARG A 140 -10.09 16.41 23.26
N ILE A 141 -9.17 16.13 22.34
CA ILE A 141 -7.76 15.94 22.66
C ILE A 141 -7.09 17.31 22.69
N GLY A 142 -7.10 17.96 23.85
CA GLY A 142 -6.42 19.23 24.07
C GLY A 142 -4.90 19.09 24.14
N ASP A 143 -4.23 20.24 24.25
CA ASP A 143 -2.79 20.29 24.41
C ASP A 143 -2.36 19.58 25.72
N HIS A 144 -1.29 18.79 25.67
CA HIS A 144 -0.71 18.03 26.80
C HIS A 144 -1.63 16.98 27.49
N SER A 145 -2.80 16.67 26.92
CA SER A 145 -3.86 15.88 27.59
C SER A 145 -3.42 14.52 28.15
N PHE A 146 -2.52 13.80 27.47
CA PHE A 146 -2.14 12.41 27.79
C PHE A 146 -0.68 12.25 28.20
N THR A 147 0.04 13.34 28.46
CA THR A 147 1.47 13.32 28.85
C THR A 147 1.78 12.54 30.14
N LYS A 148 0.78 12.33 31.01
CA LYS A 148 0.94 11.60 32.28
C LYS A 148 0.79 10.08 32.14
N TYR A 149 0.38 9.58 30.98
CA TYR A 149 0.08 8.16 30.74
C TYR A 149 1.35 7.38 30.40
N THR A 150 2.37 7.43 31.27
CA THR A 150 3.73 6.98 30.95
C THR A 150 3.87 5.47 30.69
N SER A 151 2.89 4.67 31.09
CA SER A 151 2.84 3.22 30.81
C SER A 151 2.02 2.87 29.58
N LEU A 152 1.47 3.85 28.87
CA LEU A 152 0.64 3.64 27.69
C LEU A 152 1.42 2.91 26.60
N VAL A 153 0.85 1.82 26.11
CA VAL A 153 1.40 0.93 25.08
C VAL A 153 0.68 1.14 23.76
N SER A 154 -0.65 1.35 23.78
CA SER A 154 -1.41 1.68 22.57
C SER A 154 -2.51 2.69 22.82
N VAL A 155 -2.82 3.44 21.75
CA VAL A 155 -3.96 4.35 21.68
C VAL A 155 -4.76 4.06 20.44
N ASP A 156 -6.03 3.74 20.64
CA ASP A 156 -7.02 3.55 19.58
C ASP A 156 -7.98 4.74 19.57
N PHE A 157 -8.26 5.27 18.39
CA PHE A 157 -9.18 6.39 18.21
C PHE A 157 -10.42 5.91 17.46
N GLU A 158 -11.61 6.24 17.97
CA GLU A 158 -12.87 6.00 17.27
C GLU A 158 -12.95 6.85 15.99
N ASP A 159 -13.57 6.32 14.95
CA ASP A 159 -13.86 7.06 13.72
C ASP A 159 -14.71 8.30 14.05
N GLY A 160 -14.21 9.47 13.67
CA GLY A 160 -14.81 10.77 13.97
C GLY A 160 -13.97 11.67 14.87
N VAL A 161 -12.89 11.17 15.48
CA VAL A 161 -11.90 12.05 16.11
C VAL A 161 -11.22 12.89 15.02
N GLU A 162 -11.26 14.22 15.15
CA GLU A 162 -10.79 15.14 14.10
C GLU A 162 -9.45 15.83 14.41
N GLU A 163 -9.11 16.05 15.67
CA GLU A 163 -7.92 16.82 16.06
C GLU A 163 -7.18 16.21 17.25
N ILE A 164 -5.85 16.23 17.18
CA ILE A 164 -4.92 15.93 18.27
C ILE A 164 -4.17 17.22 18.63
N GLY A 165 -4.28 17.66 19.88
CA GLY A 165 -3.64 18.87 20.39
C GLY A 165 -2.10 18.84 20.39
N ASN A 166 -1.48 20.00 20.63
CA ASN A 166 -0.03 20.12 20.74
C ASN A 166 0.46 19.34 21.97
N PHE A 167 1.57 18.61 21.83
CA PHE A 167 2.16 17.82 22.91
C PHE A 167 1.20 16.79 23.55
N ALA A 168 0.08 16.44 22.90
CA ALA A 168 -0.99 15.64 23.51
C ALA A 168 -0.49 14.31 24.10
N PHE A 169 0.40 13.62 23.39
CA PHE A 169 1.05 12.35 23.75
C PHE A 169 2.58 12.51 23.86
N TYR A 170 3.03 13.67 24.33
CA TYR A 170 4.46 13.97 24.47
C TYR A 170 5.13 13.07 25.53
N GLN A 171 6.31 12.54 25.21
CA GLN A 171 7.14 11.71 26.11
C GLN A 171 6.43 10.49 26.68
N LEU A 172 5.85 9.65 25.81
CA LEU A 172 5.30 8.35 26.20
C LEU A 172 6.28 7.22 25.85
N PRO A 173 7.17 6.82 26.77
CA PRO A 173 8.31 5.94 26.47
C PRO A 173 7.89 4.51 26.13
N ASN A 174 6.66 4.11 26.47
CA ASN A 174 6.13 2.77 26.23
C ASN A 174 5.17 2.69 25.05
N LEU A 175 4.81 3.81 24.42
CA LEU A 175 3.82 3.83 23.36
C LEU A 175 4.40 3.15 22.12
N GLU A 176 3.88 1.99 21.77
CA GLU A 176 4.36 1.15 20.67
C GLU A 176 3.50 1.29 19.42
N TYR A 177 2.19 1.48 19.60
CA TYR A 177 1.21 1.48 18.51
C TYR A 177 0.23 2.64 18.62
N ILE A 178 -0.03 3.30 17.49
CA ILE A 178 -1.16 4.23 17.33
C ILE A 178 -1.91 3.88 16.05
N HIS A 179 -3.24 3.95 16.10
CA HIS A 179 -4.09 3.81 14.93
C HIS A 179 -4.83 5.12 14.67
N LEU A 180 -4.33 5.92 13.73
CA LEU A 180 -4.94 7.20 13.37
C LEU A 180 -6.05 6.97 12.33
N PRO A 181 -7.33 7.24 12.65
CA PRO A 181 -8.42 7.12 11.70
C PRO A 181 -8.34 8.25 10.66
N GLU A 182 -8.94 8.03 9.49
CA GLU A 182 -8.96 9.01 8.41
C GLU A 182 -9.68 10.32 8.76
N SER A 183 -10.55 10.28 9.78
CA SER A 183 -11.24 11.46 10.30
C SER A 183 -10.29 12.49 10.90
N ILE A 184 -9.06 12.11 11.25
CA ILE A 184 -8.06 13.04 11.78
C ILE A 184 -7.71 14.06 10.69
N LYS A 185 -8.03 15.32 10.95
CA LYS A 185 -7.72 16.48 10.10
C LYS A 185 -6.48 17.22 10.58
N LYS A 186 -6.10 17.08 11.85
CA LYS A 186 -5.00 17.83 12.43
C LYS A 186 -4.26 17.07 13.53
N ILE A 187 -2.93 17.10 13.46
CA ILE A 187 -2.02 16.66 14.53
C ILE A 187 -1.19 17.86 14.97
N GLY A 188 -1.21 18.18 16.26
CA GLY A 188 -0.51 19.33 16.83
C GLY A 188 1.01 19.23 16.81
N THR A 189 1.66 20.35 17.10
CA THR A 189 3.12 20.44 17.26
C THR A 189 3.58 19.47 18.33
N ALA A 190 4.62 18.69 18.03
CA ALA A 190 5.23 17.72 18.95
C ALA A 190 4.24 16.75 19.63
N ALA A 191 3.10 16.47 19.01
CA ALA A 191 2.02 15.66 19.60
C ALA A 191 2.48 14.30 20.12
N PHE A 192 3.40 13.63 19.42
CA PHE A 192 3.97 12.33 19.76
C PHE A 192 5.50 12.38 19.92
N LYS A 193 6.09 13.56 20.16
CA LYS A 193 7.54 13.71 20.29
C LYS A 193 8.06 12.90 21.50
N TYR A 194 9.21 12.23 21.33
CA TYR A 194 9.82 11.31 22.31
C TYR A 194 8.97 10.07 22.67
N CYS A 195 8.14 9.57 21.74
CA CYS A 195 7.54 8.24 21.86
C CYS A 195 8.53 7.17 21.40
N ASP A 196 9.51 6.85 22.25
CA ASP A 196 10.72 6.10 21.88
C ASP A 196 10.45 4.68 21.35
N LYS A 197 9.33 4.05 21.72
CA LYS A 197 8.93 2.70 21.25
C LYS A 197 7.99 2.70 20.05
N LEU A 198 7.48 3.85 19.62
CA LEU A 198 6.55 3.93 18.50
C LEU A 198 7.31 3.53 17.23
N ASN A 199 6.91 2.41 16.61
CA ASN A 199 7.73 1.78 15.57
C ASN A 199 7.30 2.08 14.13
N LYS A 200 6.01 2.34 13.93
CA LYS A 200 5.37 2.59 12.64
C LYS A 200 4.31 3.65 12.78
N ILE A 201 4.12 4.45 11.73
CA ILE A 201 2.97 5.34 11.62
C ILE A 201 2.33 5.27 10.23
N TYR A 202 1.04 5.57 10.18
CA TYR A 202 0.27 5.69 8.96
C TYR A 202 -0.50 7.02 8.97
N LEU A 203 -0.26 7.85 7.96
CA LEU A 203 -0.90 9.15 7.78
C LEU A 203 -1.64 9.14 6.43
N PHE A 204 -2.93 8.83 6.45
CA PHE A 204 -3.72 8.58 5.24
C PHE A 204 -4.35 9.83 4.61
N ASN A 205 -4.65 10.85 5.41
CA ASN A 205 -5.42 12.01 4.97
C ASN A 205 -4.53 13.04 4.26
N GLU A 206 -4.74 13.17 2.96
CA GLU A 206 -4.05 14.09 2.04
C GLU A 206 -4.01 15.54 2.51
N ASN A 207 -5.07 15.99 3.19
CA ASN A 207 -5.25 17.37 3.62
C ASN A 207 -4.97 17.57 5.13
N MET A 208 -4.36 16.59 5.78
CA MET A 208 -4.06 16.64 7.22
C MET A 208 -3.07 17.78 7.53
N LYS A 209 -3.40 18.61 8.51
CA LYS A 209 -2.48 19.62 9.05
C LYS A 209 -1.59 18.99 10.12
N ILE A 210 -0.29 18.97 9.91
CA ILE A 210 0.67 18.40 10.86
C ILE A 210 1.53 19.51 11.45
N GLY A 211 1.57 19.61 12.78
CA GLY A 211 2.44 20.54 13.50
C GLY A 211 3.90 20.11 13.49
N ASN A 212 4.81 21.06 13.72
CA ASN A 212 6.25 20.81 13.66
C ASN A 212 6.70 19.74 14.67
N GLY A 213 7.53 18.81 14.19
CA GLY A 213 8.11 17.73 14.98
C GLY A 213 7.09 16.80 15.62
N ALA A 214 5.89 16.64 15.03
CA ALA A 214 4.81 15.81 15.57
C ALA A 214 5.28 14.42 16.02
N PHE A 215 6.22 13.81 15.30
CA PHE A 215 6.83 12.50 15.59
C PHE A 215 8.35 12.58 15.75
N SER A 216 8.87 13.74 16.18
CA SER A 216 10.32 13.91 16.36
C SER A 216 10.86 13.08 17.54
N ASN A 217 12.10 12.61 17.40
CA ASN A 217 12.76 11.77 18.41
C ASN A 217 11.99 10.49 18.80
N CYS A 218 11.22 9.91 17.88
CA CYS A 218 10.67 8.57 18.07
C CYS A 218 11.72 7.54 17.62
N LYS A 219 12.57 7.08 18.54
CA LYS A 219 13.78 6.31 18.20
C LYS A 219 13.52 4.97 17.50
N SER A 220 12.40 4.33 17.79
CA SER A 220 12.00 3.07 17.14
C SER A 220 11.24 3.29 15.83
N LEU A 221 10.89 4.54 15.49
CA LEU A 221 10.07 4.87 14.33
C LEU A 221 10.89 4.78 13.06
N THR A 222 10.93 3.56 12.51
CA THR A 222 11.76 3.20 11.35
C THR A 222 10.95 3.13 10.06
N TYR A 223 9.62 3.11 10.16
CA TYR A 223 8.72 3.06 9.01
C TYR A 223 7.60 4.10 9.12
N ALA A 224 7.31 4.78 8.01
CA ALA A 224 6.14 5.64 7.89
C ALA A 224 5.47 5.49 6.53
N TYR A 225 4.14 5.43 6.54
CA TYR A 225 3.32 5.74 5.39
C TYR A 225 2.81 7.18 5.51
N VAL A 226 3.08 8.01 4.50
CA VAL A 226 2.73 9.42 4.50
C VAL A 226 2.02 9.78 3.21
N ASN A 227 0.69 9.77 3.22
CA ASN A 227 -0.18 10.32 2.18
C ASN A 227 -0.72 11.69 2.59
N VAL A 228 0.17 12.62 2.93
CA VAL A 228 -0.16 14.00 3.28
C VAL A 228 0.59 14.93 2.33
N HIS A 229 -0.11 15.92 1.78
CA HIS A 229 0.45 16.87 0.82
C HIS A 229 0.92 18.16 1.50
N GLY A 230 1.89 18.84 0.87
CA GLY A 230 2.36 20.14 1.33
C GLY A 230 3.11 20.13 2.67
N VAL A 231 3.61 18.97 3.10
CA VAL A 231 4.42 18.78 4.32
C VAL A 231 5.78 18.19 4.00
N THR A 232 6.78 18.47 4.83
CA THR A 232 8.12 17.88 4.71
C THR A 232 8.36 16.83 5.78
N MET A 233 9.22 15.85 5.52
CA MET A 233 9.65 14.87 6.52
C MET A 233 10.31 15.55 7.73
N LYS A 234 11.02 16.68 7.51
CA LYS A 234 11.54 17.51 8.59
C LYS A 234 10.43 18.06 9.50
N GLN A 235 9.31 18.48 8.92
CA GLN A 235 8.16 18.95 9.69
C GLN A 235 7.50 17.82 10.50
N ILE A 236 7.42 16.60 9.94
CA ILE A 236 6.76 15.48 10.62
C ILE A 236 7.69 14.87 11.68
N PHE A 237 8.93 14.54 11.32
CA PHE A 237 9.87 13.72 12.10
C PHE A 237 11.02 14.51 12.74
N GLY A 238 11.08 15.83 12.54
CA GLY A 238 12.19 16.67 13.03
C GLY A 238 13.41 16.65 12.11
N ASP A 239 14.48 17.30 12.56
CA ASP A 239 15.75 17.37 11.81
C ASP A 239 16.41 15.99 11.67
N TYR A 240 17.47 15.89 10.85
CA TYR A 240 18.19 14.63 10.59
C TYR A 240 18.71 13.90 11.85
N LYS A 241 18.89 14.60 12.98
CA LYS A 241 19.28 14.01 14.27
C LYS A 241 18.11 13.36 15.01
N ASP A 242 16.90 13.85 14.74
CA ASP A 242 15.65 13.48 15.41
C ASP A 242 14.81 12.50 14.56
N ASN A 243 15.17 12.31 13.29
CA ASN A 243 14.51 11.44 12.33
C ASN A 243 15.22 10.07 12.26
N TYR A 244 14.47 9.00 12.54
CA TYR A 244 14.94 7.61 12.62
C TYR A 244 14.42 6.72 11.48
N LEU A 245 13.77 7.31 10.47
CA LEU A 245 13.18 6.55 9.37
C LEU A 245 14.23 5.81 8.55
N ASP A 246 13.97 4.52 8.36
CA ASP A 246 14.70 3.62 7.46
C ASP A 246 13.91 3.39 6.16
N THR A 247 12.60 3.24 6.26
CA THR A 247 11.70 3.03 5.13
C THR A 247 10.58 4.06 5.11
N LEU A 248 10.34 4.67 3.95
CA LEU A 248 9.27 5.64 3.72
C LEU A 248 8.40 5.20 2.55
N ASP A 249 7.09 5.13 2.78
CA ASP A 249 6.10 4.91 1.75
C ASP A 249 5.26 6.17 1.56
N LEU A 250 5.27 6.71 0.35
CA LEU A 250 4.57 7.93 -0.02
C LEU A 250 3.27 7.65 -0.78
N GLY A 251 2.92 6.38 -0.99
CA GLY A 251 1.73 5.96 -1.71
C GLY A 251 1.69 6.44 -3.16
N TYR A 252 0.47 6.63 -3.67
CA TYR A 252 0.23 7.19 -4.99
C TYR A 252 0.25 8.72 -4.93
N ARG A 253 1.11 9.36 -5.72
CA ARG A 253 1.10 10.83 -5.88
C ARG A 253 1.69 11.26 -7.21
N THR A 254 1.14 12.32 -7.78
CA THR A 254 1.57 12.84 -9.09
C THR A 254 2.86 13.66 -9.01
N VAL A 255 3.16 14.27 -7.86
CA VAL A 255 4.31 15.12 -7.62
C VAL A 255 4.95 14.75 -6.29
N ILE A 256 6.28 14.66 -6.25
CA ILE A 256 7.06 14.68 -5.01
C ILE A 256 7.49 16.13 -4.79
N GLU A 257 6.99 16.74 -3.73
CA GLU A 257 7.12 18.17 -3.48
C GLU A 257 8.57 18.60 -3.15
N LYS A 258 8.83 19.90 -3.32
CA LYS A 258 10.13 20.51 -3.06
C LYS A 258 10.59 20.24 -1.62
N ASN A 259 11.81 19.74 -1.46
CA ASN A 259 12.41 19.35 -0.17
C ASN A 259 11.59 18.33 0.66
N MET A 260 10.63 17.61 0.07
CA MET A 260 9.72 16.75 0.83
C MET A 260 10.45 15.74 1.73
N VAL A 261 11.46 15.06 1.19
CA VAL A 261 12.23 13.97 1.86
C VAL A 261 13.68 14.41 2.13
N ARG A 262 13.93 15.73 2.17
CA ARG A 262 15.27 16.27 2.36
C ARG A 262 15.86 15.88 3.73
N ASP A 263 17.17 15.63 3.75
CA ASP A 263 17.98 15.32 4.94
C ASP A 263 17.49 14.10 5.74
N CYS A 264 16.76 13.18 5.10
CA CYS A 264 16.42 11.88 5.66
C CYS A 264 17.64 10.93 5.59
N THR A 265 18.68 11.26 6.36
CA THR A 265 20.03 10.66 6.22
C THR A 265 20.09 9.15 6.49
N ARG A 266 19.15 8.60 7.26
CA ARG A 266 19.05 7.17 7.61
C ARG A 266 18.20 6.35 6.63
N LEU A 267 17.49 7.02 5.72
CA LEU A 267 16.53 6.39 4.83
C LEU A 267 17.25 5.46 3.85
N ARG A 268 16.87 4.18 3.86
CA ARG A 268 17.39 3.12 2.98
C ARG A 268 16.41 2.73 1.89
N LYS A 269 15.14 3.05 2.06
CA LYS A 269 14.09 2.66 1.10
C LYS A 269 13.00 3.71 0.99
N VAL A 270 12.65 4.04 -0.24
CA VAL A 270 11.49 4.88 -0.55
C VAL A 270 10.60 4.16 -1.56
N ARG A 271 9.29 4.17 -1.32
CA ARG A 271 8.28 3.68 -2.26
C ARG A 271 7.32 4.81 -2.62
N PHE A 272 6.98 4.92 -3.90
CA PHE A 272 5.98 5.85 -4.42
C PHE A 272 5.53 5.40 -5.81
N GLU A 273 4.26 5.66 -6.13
CA GLU A 273 3.65 5.35 -7.42
C GLU A 273 2.94 6.59 -8.00
N GLY A 274 2.54 6.54 -9.27
CA GLY A 274 1.80 7.66 -9.89
C GLY A 274 2.62 8.92 -10.24
N THR A 275 3.88 9.03 -9.77
CA THR A 275 4.66 10.27 -9.88
C THR A 275 5.09 10.61 -11.30
N LYS A 276 4.80 11.84 -11.71
CA LYS A 276 5.22 12.47 -12.96
C LYS A 276 6.35 13.48 -12.75
N ARG A 277 6.44 14.08 -11.57
CA ARG A 277 7.44 15.12 -11.27
C ARG A 277 8.09 14.90 -9.90
N ILE A 278 9.42 14.97 -9.87
CA ILE A 278 10.20 15.07 -8.64
C ILE A 278 10.75 16.49 -8.62
N GLU A 279 10.30 17.30 -7.67
CA GLU A 279 10.66 18.72 -7.58
C GLU A 279 12.04 18.95 -6.92
N ASP A 280 12.46 20.23 -6.86
CA ASP A 280 13.76 20.64 -6.35
C ASP A 280 14.07 20.06 -4.96
N GLY A 281 15.26 19.48 -4.79
CA GLY A 281 15.75 19.01 -3.49
C GLY A 281 14.90 17.92 -2.84
N ALA A 282 13.96 17.29 -3.56
CA ALA A 282 12.98 16.36 -3.02
C ALA A 282 13.60 15.25 -2.15
N PHE A 283 14.73 14.68 -2.58
CA PHE A 283 15.49 13.64 -1.88
C PHE A 283 16.93 14.07 -1.53
N SER A 284 17.23 15.37 -1.56
CA SER A 284 18.57 15.88 -1.23
C SER A 284 18.99 15.44 0.17
N GLY A 285 20.23 14.95 0.34
CA GLY A 285 20.76 14.52 1.63
C GLY A 285 20.24 13.15 2.12
N CYS A 286 19.61 12.33 1.26
CA CYS A 286 19.29 10.93 1.58
C CYS A 286 20.54 10.03 1.55
N MET A 287 21.49 10.29 2.45
CA MET A 287 22.86 9.75 2.42
C MET A 287 22.93 8.21 2.46
N SER A 288 21.94 7.53 3.07
CA SER A 288 21.91 6.06 3.22
C SER A 288 21.12 5.32 2.13
N LEU A 289 20.52 6.03 1.17
CA LEU A 289 19.66 5.45 0.14
C LEU A 289 20.52 4.75 -0.94
N PRO A 290 20.51 3.40 -1.07
CA PRO A 290 21.39 2.68 -2.00
C PRO A 290 20.89 2.67 -3.44
N SER A 291 19.56 2.73 -3.60
CA SER A 291 18.85 2.65 -4.88
C SER A 291 17.47 3.28 -4.72
N ILE A 292 16.90 3.78 -5.82
CA ILE A 292 15.52 4.25 -5.87
C ILE A 292 14.85 3.77 -7.16
N GLU A 293 13.63 3.27 -7.04
CA GLU A 293 12.82 2.85 -8.19
C GLU A 293 11.99 4.04 -8.68
N LEU A 294 12.27 4.52 -9.90
CA LEU A 294 11.55 5.64 -10.49
C LEU A 294 10.35 5.14 -11.33
N PRO A 295 9.17 5.75 -11.19
CA PRO A 295 7.97 5.30 -11.90
C PRO A 295 8.06 5.54 -13.42
N LYS A 296 7.47 4.63 -14.21
CA LYS A 296 7.55 4.65 -15.69
C LYS A 296 7.01 5.94 -16.33
N GLN A 297 6.08 6.61 -15.65
CA GLN A 297 5.45 7.86 -16.08
C GLN A 297 6.17 9.13 -15.62
N LEU A 298 7.35 9.03 -15.00
CA LEU A 298 8.13 10.19 -14.58
C LEU A 298 8.58 11.01 -15.81
N GLU A 299 8.35 12.32 -15.76
CA GLU A 299 8.61 13.28 -16.84
C GLU A 299 9.69 14.29 -16.44
N TYR A 300 9.82 14.61 -15.14
CA TYR A 300 10.65 15.72 -14.65
C TYR A 300 11.42 15.38 -13.38
N ILE A 301 12.71 15.73 -13.34
CA ILE A 301 13.58 15.67 -12.16
C ILE A 301 14.19 17.06 -11.92
N GLY A 302 13.86 17.68 -10.79
CA GLY A 302 14.23 19.06 -10.45
C GLY A 302 15.69 19.26 -10.03
N ASN A 303 16.03 20.51 -9.71
CA ASN A 303 17.37 20.87 -9.27
C ASN A 303 17.69 20.23 -7.92
N TYR A 304 18.91 19.73 -7.74
CA TYR A 304 19.35 19.08 -6.49
C TYR A 304 18.47 17.89 -6.04
N ALA A 305 17.62 17.32 -6.91
CA ALA A 305 16.59 16.36 -6.52
C ALA A 305 17.13 15.17 -5.70
N PHE A 306 18.32 14.68 -6.01
CA PHE A 306 19.05 13.59 -5.33
C PHE A 306 20.47 14.00 -4.93
N ASP A 307 20.72 15.30 -4.79
CA ASP A 307 22.01 15.82 -4.35
C ASP A 307 22.43 15.22 -2.99
N ASN A 308 23.72 14.93 -2.80
CA ASN A 308 24.27 14.33 -1.58
C ASN A 308 23.67 12.96 -1.19
N CYS A 309 23.11 12.20 -2.14
CA CYS A 309 22.72 10.80 -1.91
C CYS A 309 23.96 9.87 -1.98
N HIS A 310 24.82 9.95 -0.97
CA HIS A 310 26.15 9.32 -0.96
C HIS A 310 26.14 7.81 -1.25
N SER A 311 25.12 7.09 -0.79
CA SER A 311 25.02 5.63 -0.97
C SER A 311 24.39 5.21 -2.30
N LEU A 312 23.79 6.15 -3.05
CA LEU A 312 23.07 5.83 -4.28
C LEU A 312 24.06 5.30 -5.30
N SER A 313 23.92 4.03 -5.65
CA SER A 313 24.89 3.30 -6.49
C SER A 313 24.45 3.14 -7.94
N LYS A 314 23.13 3.10 -8.14
CA LYS A 314 22.49 2.84 -9.42
C LYS A 314 21.23 3.67 -9.57
N ILE A 315 20.99 4.15 -10.78
CA ILE A 315 19.72 4.76 -11.15
C ILE A 315 19.27 4.40 -12.57
N VAL A 316 17.98 4.17 -12.72
CA VAL A 316 17.33 3.92 -14.01
C VAL A 316 16.38 5.08 -14.30
N ILE A 317 16.71 5.90 -15.30
CA ILE A 317 15.90 7.03 -15.73
C ILE A 317 14.77 6.51 -16.64
N PRO A 318 13.48 6.76 -16.31
CA PRO A 318 12.37 6.34 -17.16
C PRO A 318 12.35 7.03 -18.52
N SER A 319 11.85 6.35 -19.56
CA SER A 319 11.88 6.83 -20.94
C SER A 319 11.05 8.09 -21.22
N LYS A 320 10.15 8.47 -20.29
CA LYS A 320 9.35 9.69 -20.39
C LYS A 320 10.02 10.93 -19.79
N VAL A 321 11.14 10.78 -19.09
CA VAL A 321 11.85 11.92 -18.52
C VAL A 321 12.38 12.78 -19.66
N THR A 322 12.11 14.09 -19.63
CA THR A 322 12.61 15.07 -20.61
C THR A 322 13.49 16.13 -19.98
N TYR A 323 13.56 16.19 -18.64
CA TYR A 323 14.28 17.24 -17.91
C TYR A 323 14.97 16.68 -16.66
N ILE A 324 16.25 17.00 -16.51
CA ILE A 324 17.04 16.79 -15.29
C ILE A 324 17.74 18.10 -14.92
N GLY A 325 17.38 18.66 -13.77
CA GLY A 325 17.83 19.97 -13.28
C GLY A 325 19.28 20.03 -12.80
N ASP A 326 19.76 21.24 -12.54
CA ASP A 326 21.13 21.51 -12.09
C ASP A 326 21.45 20.70 -10.83
N MET A 327 22.63 20.08 -10.80
CA MET A 327 23.13 19.30 -9.65
C MET A 327 22.17 18.19 -9.15
N ALA A 328 21.27 17.69 -9.99
CA ALA A 328 20.24 16.73 -9.57
C ALA A 328 20.79 15.45 -8.91
N PHE A 329 22.00 15.00 -9.28
CA PHE A 329 22.70 13.85 -8.69
C PHE A 329 24.12 14.22 -8.23
N ALA A 330 24.35 15.49 -7.88
CA ALA A 330 25.66 15.91 -7.39
C ALA A 330 26.00 15.20 -6.08
N PHE A 331 27.31 14.97 -5.85
CA PHE A 331 27.85 14.30 -4.65
C PHE A 331 27.27 12.89 -4.37
N CYS A 332 26.71 12.22 -5.38
CA CYS A 332 26.34 10.80 -5.29
C CYS A 332 27.60 9.92 -5.45
N TYR A 333 28.47 9.88 -4.43
CA TYR A 333 29.81 9.28 -4.52
C TYR A 333 29.87 7.81 -4.94
N LYS A 334 28.81 7.02 -4.68
CA LYS A 334 28.74 5.61 -5.08
C LYS A 334 28.08 5.37 -6.43
N LEU A 335 27.54 6.41 -7.07
CA LEU A 335 26.79 6.28 -8.32
C LEU A 335 27.75 5.86 -9.43
N THR A 336 27.65 4.61 -9.86
CA THR A 336 28.52 4.00 -10.88
C THR A 336 27.72 3.49 -12.08
N GLU A 337 26.41 3.28 -11.92
CA GLU A 337 25.53 2.79 -12.99
C GLU A 337 24.35 3.75 -13.25
N ILE A 338 24.26 4.27 -14.47
CA ILE A 338 23.15 5.13 -14.92
C ILE A 338 22.56 4.55 -16.21
N TYR A 339 21.25 4.28 -16.21
CA TYR A 339 20.53 3.73 -17.37
C TYR A 339 19.40 4.66 -17.82
N GLY A 340 18.98 4.53 -19.07
CA GLY A 340 17.76 5.18 -19.58
C GLY A 340 17.91 6.65 -19.98
N LEU A 341 19.15 7.17 -20.01
CA LEU A 341 19.41 8.47 -20.60
C LEU A 341 19.14 8.43 -22.12
N THR A 342 18.37 9.38 -22.63
CA THR A 342 18.03 9.49 -24.05
C THR A 342 18.37 10.88 -24.58
N SER A 343 18.45 11.00 -25.91
CA SER A 343 18.67 12.28 -26.60
C SER A 343 17.58 13.32 -26.36
N LYS A 344 16.43 12.92 -25.80
CA LYS A 344 15.30 13.81 -25.51
C LYS A 344 15.41 14.50 -24.15
N ILE A 345 16.40 14.12 -23.34
CA ILE A 345 16.59 14.66 -21.99
C ILE A 345 17.46 15.90 -22.07
N THR A 346 16.96 17.03 -21.57
CA THR A 346 17.79 18.18 -21.25
C THR A 346 18.53 17.93 -19.93
N ILE A 347 19.85 17.79 -20.00
CA ILE A 347 20.74 17.59 -18.84
C ILE A 347 21.42 18.92 -18.50
N HIS A 348 21.18 19.42 -17.29
CA HIS A 348 21.68 20.70 -16.80
C HIS A 348 23.10 20.64 -16.20
N ASN A 349 23.59 21.75 -15.65
CA ASN A 349 24.96 21.85 -15.17
C ASN A 349 25.19 21.01 -13.91
N GLY A 350 26.34 20.34 -13.86
CA GLY A 350 26.80 19.63 -12.65
C GLY A 350 25.89 18.49 -12.20
N VAL A 351 25.01 17.98 -13.08
CA VAL A 351 24.05 16.91 -12.75
C VAL A 351 24.70 15.74 -12.03
N PHE A 352 25.92 15.35 -12.43
CA PHE A 352 26.70 14.27 -11.80
C PHE A 352 28.04 14.77 -11.25
N ASP A 353 28.14 16.04 -10.86
CA ASP A 353 29.39 16.61 -10.34
C ASP A 353 29.71 16.04 -8.96
N SER A 354 31.00 15.84 -8.69
CA SER A 354 31.49 15.40 -7.39
C SER A 354 32.86 16.00 -7.05
N TRP A 355 33.19 17.17 -7.61
CA TRP A 355 34.39 17.97 -7.29
C TRP A 355 35.68 17.13 -7.17
N GLY A 356 35.94 16.28 -8.18
CA GLY A 356 37.18 15.48 -8.26
C GLY A 356 37.06 14.02 -7.82
N TYR A 357 35.91 13.59 -7.27
CA TYR A 357 35.66 12.20 -6.87
C TYR A 357 34.88 11.35 -7.89
N THR A 358 34.75 11.78 -9.15
CA THR A 358 33.88 11.07 -10.09
C THR A 358 34.50 9.72 -10.49
N PRO A 359 33.79 8.59 -10.33
CA PRO A 359 34.15 7.34 -11.02
C PRO A 359 34.13 7.53 -12.55
N PHE A 360 33.40 8.55 -13.00
CA PHE A 360 33.27 9.02 -14.37
C PHE A 360 34.30 10.09 -14.75
N SER A 361 35.57 9.91 -14.35
CA SER A 361 36.62 10.81 -14.80
C SER A 361 36.81 10.67 -16.33
N SER A 362 36.73 11.80 -17.04
CA SER A 362 36.93 12.04 -18.49
C SER A 362 35.79 11.73 -19.50
N ALA A 363 34.92 10.75 -19.29
CA ALA A 363 33.89 10.41 -20.30
C ALA A 363 32.72 11.40 -20.38
N PHE A 364 32.40 12.10 -19.28
CA PHE A 364 31.31 13.08 -19.25
C PHE A 364 31.74 14.50 -19.65
N TYR A 365 33.03 14.85 -19.52
CA TYR A 365 33.54 16.15 -19.98
C TYR A 365 33.47 16.29 -21.52
N THR A 366 33.45 15.17 -22.26
CA THR A 366 33.29 15.17 -23.72
C THR A 366 31.86 15.50 -24.19
N LEU A 367 30.85 15.43 -23.31
CA LEU A 367 29.46 15.78 -23.63
C LEU A 367 29.21 17.30 -23.65
N LYS A 368 30.02 18.09 -22.94
CA LYS A 368 29.93 19.57 -22.95
C LYS A 368 30.66 20.23 -24.13
N ALA A 369 31.63 19.57 -24.75
CA ALA A 369 32.55 20.22 -25.68
C ALA A 369 32.08 20.23 -27.15
N ASN A 370 31.09 19.42 -27.53
CA ASN A 370 30.91 19.04 -28.94
C ASN A 370 29.53 19.31 -29.57
N ASN A 371 28.73 20.30 -29.13
CA ASN A 371 27.54 20.78 -29.87
C ASN A 371 26.82 19.70 -30.72
N PHE A 372 26.50 18.54 -30.14
CA PHE A 372 26.12 17.38 -30.95
C PHE A 372 24.62 17.48 -31.29
N GLU A 373 24.34 17.81 -32.55
CA GLU A 373 23.09 17.49 -33.22
C GLU A 373 22.82 15.98 -33.07
N TYR A 374 21.75 15.65 -32.33
CA TYR A 374 21.32 14.28 -32.12
C TYR A 374 20.58 13.73 -33.33
N GLY A 375 21.32 13.09 -34.24
CA GLY A 375 20.79 12.09 -35.16
C GLY A 375 20.72 10.70 -34.51
N GLY A 376 19.55 10.31 -34.00
CA GLY A 376 19.12 8.90 -33.91
C GLY A 376 19.16 8.19 -32.53
N LEU A 377 18.03 8.28 -31.83
CA LEU A 377 17.34 7.28 -30.97
C LEU A 377 17.93 5.85 -30.84
N PHE A 378 17.98 5.31 -29.63
CA PHE A 378 17.97 3.85 -29.40
C PHE A 378 16.67 3.43 -28.71
N LYS A 379 15.66 3.06 -29.51
CA LYS A 379 14.54 2.20 -29.07
C LYS A 379 15.10 0.81 -28.77
N THR A 380 14.54 0.08 -27.80
CA THR A 380 14.87 -1.36 -27.64
C THR A 380 14.47 -2.15 -28.89
N PHE A 381 15.01 -3.37 -29.08
CA PHE A 381 14.63 -4.19 -30.23
C PHE A 381 13.12 -4.42 -30.28
N SER A 382 12.51 -4.71 -29.14
CA SER A 382 11.06 -4.89 -29.01
C SER A 382 10.27 -3.62 -29.38
N GLU A 383 10.72 -2.44 -28.93
CA GLU A 383 10.10 -1.14 -29.28
C GLU A 383 10.24 -0.77 -30.77
N TYR A 384 11.29 -1.26 -31.43
CA TYR A 384 11.50 -1.09 -32.87
C TYR A 384 10.67 -2.09 -33.68
N ALA A 385 10.72 -3.38 -33.34
CA ALA A 385 10.22 -4.47 -34.17
C ALA A 385 8.71 -4.69 -34.03
N LYS A 386 8.14 -4.56 -32.82
CA LYS A 386 6.73 -4.87 -32.55
C LYS A 386 5.74 -4.15 -33.48
N PRO A 387 5.74 -2.81 -33.60
CA PRO A 387 4.77 -2.12 -34.46
C PRO A 387 4.93 -2.45 -35.94
N LEU A 388 6.16 -2.71 -36.40
CA LEU A 388 6.45 -3.04 -37.79
C LEU A 388 5.95 -4.44 -38.16
N ILE A 389 6.17 -5.42 -37.27
CA ILE A 389 5.69 -6.79 -37.45
C ILE A 389 4.15 -6.83 -37.41
N GLU A 390 3.52 -6.09 -36.51
CA GLU A 390 2.05 -6.00 -36.44
C GLU A 390 1.45 -5.42 -37.72
N GLU A 391 2.06 -4.39 -38.30
CA GLU A 391 1.63 -3.78 -39.55
C GLU A 391 1.78 -4.73 -40.75
N ASP A 392 2.93 -5.39 -40.87
CA ASP A 392 3.19 -6.34 -41.95
C ASP A 392 2.28 -7.58 -41.87
N ILE A 393 1.95 -8.06 -40.67
CA ILE A 393 1.00 -9.16 -40.49
C ILE A 393 -0.42 -8.73 -40.86
N LYS A 394 -0.86 -7.52 -40.49
CA LYS A 394 -2.16 -6.97 -40.91
C LYS A 394 -2.26 -6.87 -42.43
N ASN A 395 -1.18 -6.47 -43.09
CA ASN A 395 -1.13 -6.41 -44.55
C ASN A 395 -1.10 -7.81 -45.18
N TRP A 396 -0.34 -8.74 -44.61
CA TRP A 396 -0.29 -10.14 -45.07
C TRP A 396 -1.64 -10.86 -44.94
N GLN A 397 -2.44 -10.57 -43.92
CA GLN A 397 -3.78 -11.15 -43.73
C GLN A 397 -4.80 -10.70 -44.81
N LYS A 398 -4.58 -9.55 -45.46
CA LYS A 398 -5.49 -9.06 -46.50
C LYS A 398 -5.45 -10.00 -47.71
N LYS A 399 -6.64 -10.26 -48.26
CA LYS A 399 -6.79 -10.97 -49.53
C LYS A 399 -6.36 -10.05 -50.67
N SER A 400 -5.47 -10.54 -51.53
CA SER A 400 -5.04 -9.77 -52.71
C SER A 400 -6.13 -9.74 -53.79
N GLU A 401 -6.12 -8.68 -54.60
CA GLU A 401 -7.04 -8.47 -55.73
C GLU A 401 -7.06 -9.66 -56.72
N PHE A 402 -5.92 -10.33 -56.89
CA PHE A 402 -5.75 -11.46 -57.82
C PHE A 402 -5.70 -12.83 -57.12
N GLU A 403 -6.09 -12.92 -55.85
CA GLU A 403 -6.04 -14.16 -55.07
C GLU A 403 -7.42 -14.84 -54.97
N LYS A 404 -7.48 -16.14 -55.27
CA LYS A 404 -8.72 -16.93 -55.11
C LYS A 404 -9.05 -17.12 -53.62
N GLN A 405 -10.33 -17.07 -53.25
CA GLN A 405 -10.81 -17.22 -51.86
C GLN A 405 -10.30 -18.51 -51.19
N SER A 406 -10.24 -19.61 -51.95
CA SER A 406 -9.75 -20.91 -51.47
C SER A 406 -8.26 -20.89 -51.14
N GLU A 407 -7.47 -20.16 -51.92
CA GLU A 407 -6.02 -20.03 -51.72
C GLU A 407 -5.70 -19.07 -50.57
N TRP A 408 -6.47 -17.99 -50.44
CA TRP A 408 -6.40 -17.09 -49.29
C TRP A 408 -6.68 -17.82 -47.97
N LYS A 409 -7.74 -18.64 -47.90
CA LYS A 409 -8.08 -19.46 -46.70
C LYS A 409 -7.01 -20.49 -46.35
N LYS A 410 -6.28 -21.04 -47.34
CA LYS A 410 -5.14 -21.94 -47.10
C LYS A 410 -3.90 -21.19 -46.63
N ARG A 411 -3.68 -19.97 -47.15
CA ARG A 411 -2.52 -19.14 -46.81
C ARG A 411 -2.65 -18.52 -45.42
N VAL A 412 -3.79 -17.91 -45.08
CA VAL A 412 -4.03 -17.18 -43.83
C VAL A 412 -4.59 -18.12 -42.76
N THR A 413 -3.69 -18.88 -42.13
CA THR A 413 -4.00 -19.80 -41.01
C THR A 413 -3.17 -19.47 -39.78
N ALA A 414 -3.58 -19.95 -38.61
CA ALA A 414 -2.82 -19.78 -37.35
C ALA A 414 -1.37 -20.29 -37.46
N VAL A 415 -1.18 -21.43 -38.13
CA VAL A 415 0.14 -22.05 -38.33
C VAL A 415 1.01 -21.18 -39.24
N ASN A 416 0.47 -20.69 -40.36
CA ASN A 416 1.22 -19.85 -41.30
C ASN A 416 1.49 -18.45 -40.76
N GLN A 417 0.60 -17.90 -39.93
CA GLN A 417 0.83 -16.63 -39.24
C GLN A 417 2.03 -16.73 -38.29
N ASN A 418 2.13 -17.83 -37.52
CA ASN A 418 3.28 -18.08 -36.65
C ASN A 418 4.60 -18.18 -37.43
N LEU A 419 4.59 -18.87 -38.57
CA LEU A 419 5.76 -18.95 -39.45
C LEU A 419 6.13 -17.57 -40.01
N LYS A 420 5.14 -16.78 -40.43
CA LYS A 420 5.37 -15.44 -40.98
C LYS A 420 5.92 -14.46 -39.94
N VAL A 421 5.47 -14.54 -38.69
CA VAL A 421 6.02 -13.72 -37.60
C VAL A 421 7.47 -14.09 -37.29
N LYS A 422 7.84 -15.38 -37.31
CA LYS A 422 9.24 -15.80 -37.14
C LYS A 422 10.14 -15.28 -38.26
N GLU A 423 9.66 -15.29 -39.50
CA GLU A 423 10.35 -14.73 -40.67
C GLU A 423 10.58 -13.22 -40.51
N LEU A 424 9.51 -12.45 -40.24
CA LEU A 424 9.58 -11.00 -40.06
C LEU A 424 10.47 -10.61 -38.87
N THR A 425 10.40 -11.36 -37.76
CA THR A 425 11.26 -11.13 -36.60
C THR A 425 12.75 -11.24 -36.96
N LYS A 426 13.12 -12.23 -37.79
CA LYS A 426 14.51 -12.40 -38.27
C LYS A 426 14.94 -11.25 -39.19
N GLU A 427 14.04 -10.79 -40.05
CA GLU A 427 14.28 -9.66 -40.94
C GLU A 427 14.52 -8.36 -40.16
N TYR A 428 13.59 -8.01 -39.26
CA TYR A 428 13.70 -6.79 -38.46
C TYR A 428 14.84 -6.84 -37.46
N LYS A 429 15.22 -8.02 -36.93
CA LYS A 429 16.46 -8.21 -36.16
C LYS A 429 17.67 -7.79 -36.97
N SER A 430 17.76 -8.23 -38.22
CA SER A 430 18.89 -7.89 -39.10
C SER A 430 18.93 -6.39 -39.43
N LYS A 431 17.77 -5.78 -39.72
CA LYS A 431 17.66 -4.32 -39.95
C LYS A 431 18.05 -3.52 -38.71
N TYR A 432 17.53 -3.89 -37.54
CA TYR A 432 17.85 -3.24 -36.26
C TYR A 432 19.35 -3.32 -35.94
N LEU A 433 19.96 -4.49 -36.08
CA LEU A 433 21.39 -4.64 -35.82
C LEU A 433 22.23 -3.80 -36.78
N ASN A 434 21.86 -3.70 -38.07
CA ASN A 434 22.56 -2.87 -39.06
C ASN A 434 22.49 -1.37 -38.74
N THR A 435 21.34 -0.86 -38.29
CA THR A 435 21.18 0.56 -37.94
C THR A 435 21.95 0.94 -36.67
N ASN A 436 22.18 -0.02 -35.77
CA ASN A 436 22.80 0.22 -34.46
C ASN A 436 24.29 -0.19 -34.39
N LYS A 437 24.93 -0.46 -35.54
CA LYS A 437 26.38 -0.70 -35.59
C LYS A 437 27.12 0.61 -35.34
N ARG A 438 27.74 0.75 -34.17
CA ARG A 438 28.77 1.77 -33.92
C ARG A 438 29.99 1.10 -33.32
N VAL A 439 31.17 1.42 -33.82
CA VAL A 439 32.43 1.05 -33.16
C VAL A 439 33.47 2.14 -33.31
N ASP A 440 34.00 2.57 -32.16
CA ASP A 440 35.34 3.17 -32.06
C ASP A 440 36.30 2.02 -31.77
N LEU A 441 36.90 1.42 -32.82
CA LEU A 441 37.81 0.29 -32.69
C LEU A 441 39.21 0.78 -32.32
N ARG A 442 39.40 1.14 -31.05
CA ARG A 442 40.74 1.25 -30.46
C ARG A 442 41.09 -0.06 -29.77
N TYR A 443 42.16 -0.68 -30.24
CA TYR A 443 42.59 -2.00 -29.79
C TYR A 443 44.11 -2.09 -29.65
N PHE A 444 44.56 -2.92 -28.71
CA PHE A 444 45.97 -3.19 -28.47
C PHE A 444 46.18 -4.67 -28.14
N LEU A 445 47.24 -5.25 -28.71
CA LEU A 445 47.65 -6.65 -28.48
C LEU A 445 48.68 -6.71 -27.36
N ALA A 446 48.42 -7.53 -26.33
CA ALA A 446 49.33 -7.72 -25.22
C ALA A 446 50.46 -8.71 -25.54
N ALA A 447 51.33 -8.97 -24.56
CA ALA A 447 52.34 -10.02 -24.64
C ALA A 447 51.68 -11.40 -24.79
N TYR A 448 52.30 -12.28 -25.59
CA TYR A 448 51.83 -13.65 -25.80
C TYR A 448 52.05 -14.48 -24.55
N ASP A 449 51.06 -15.30 -24.20
CA ASP A 449 51.15 -16.31 -23.14
C ASP A 449 51.46 -17.68 -23.78
N PRO A 450 52.70 -18.18 -23.65
CA PRO A 450 53.12 -19.44 -24.26
C PRO A 450 52.54 -20.67 -23.55
N GLU A 451 52.21 -20.58 -22.26
CA GLU A 451 51.67 -21.72 -21.48
C GLU A 451 50.25 -22.05 -21.93
N ASN A 452 49.47 -21.02 -22.27
CA ASN A 452 48.08 -21.17 -22.71
C ASN A 452 47.89 -21.05 -24.24
N GLU A 453 48.97 -20.77 -24.97
CA GLU A 453 48.98 -20.44 -26.40
C GLU A 453 48.00 -19.31 -26.78
N THR A 454 48.02 -18.19 -26.05
CA THR A 454 47.05 -17.09 -26.25
C THR A 454 47.67 -15.70 -26.37
N PHE A 455 46.98 -14.84 -27.12
CA PHE A 455 47.17 -13.39 -27.07
C PHE A 455 46.01 -12.73 -26.31
N PRO A 456 46.28 -11.99 -25.22
CA PRO A 456 45.32 -11.05 -24.67
C PRO A 456 45.15 -9.84 -25.61
N VAL A 457 43.91 -9.45 -25.86
CA VAL A 457 43.55 -8.28 -26.68
C VAL A 457 42.67 -7.36 -25.86
N TYR A 458 43.13 -6.11 -25.75
CA TYR A 458 42.39 -5.04 -25.12
C TYR A 458 41.64 -4.26 -26.19
N ILE A 459 40.31 -4.25 -26.12
CA ILE A 459 39.45 -3.41 -26.94
C ILE A 459 38.77 -2.42 -26.01
N LYS A 460 38.79 -1.13 -26.37
CA LYS A 460 38.20 -0.09 -25.53
C LYS A 460 36.73 -0.44 -25.21
N ASN A 461 36.36 -0.41 -23.92
CA ASN A 461 35.02 -0.71 -23.40
C ASN A 461 34.56 -2.17 -23.56
N VAL A 462 35.49 -3.12 -23.71
CA VAL A 462 35.22 -4.57 -23.72
C VAL A 462 36.17 -5.25 -22.73
N ASP A 463 35.70 -6.31 -22.06
CA ASP A 463 36.57 -7.16 -21.24
C ASP A 463 37.72 -7.73 -22.06
N THR A 464 38.81 -8.10 -21.38
CA THR A 464 40.01 -8.61 -22.05
C THR A 464 39.67 -9.91 -22.79
N LEU A 465 39.90 -9.92 -24.11
CA LEU A 465 39.68 -11.08 -24.95
C LEU A 465 40.97 -11.90 -25.03
N PHE A 466 40.85 -13.23 -24.97
CA PHE A 466 41.98 -14.13 -25.18
C PHE A 466 41.83 -14.85 -26.51
N ILE A 467 42.71 -14.60 -27.46
CA ILE A 467 42.74 -15.25 -28.77
C ILE A 467 43.70 -16.44 -28.69
N LYS A 468 43.20 -17.65 -28.98
CA LYS A 468 44.06 -18.82 -29.08
C LYS A 468 44.82 -18.81 -30.41
N VAL A 469 46.14 -18.76 -30.35
CA VAL A 469 47.03 -18.77 -31.53
C VAL A 469 48.13 -19.78 -31.24
N PRO A 470 48.26 -20.89 -32.02
CA PRO A 470 49.29 -21.89 -31.80
C PRO A 470 50.68 -21.27 -31.77
N ILE A 471 51.58 -21.79 -30.93
CA ILE A 471 52.90 -21.18 -30.70
C ILE A 471 53.71 -21.00 -31.99
N ALA A 472 53.58 -21.93 -32.94
CA ALA A 472 54.22 -21.86 -34.26
C ALA A 472 53.73 -20.68 -35.13
N GLN A 473 52.52 -20.17 -34.87
CA GLN A 473 51.89 -19.07 -35.63
C GLN A 473 51.98 -17.72 -34.89
N ALA A 474 52.34 -17.73 -33.61
CA ALA A 474 52.33 -16.55 -32.76
C ALA A 474 53.27 -15.41 -33.21
N PRO A 475 54.52 -15.67 -33.68
CA PRO A 475 55.39 -14.60 -34.18
C PRO A 475 54.80 -13.88 -35.39
N THR A 476 54.32 -14.63 -36.38
CA THR A 476 53.70 -14.09 -37.59
C THR A 476 52.40 -13.35 -37.28
N PHE A 477 51.59 -13.88 -36.35
CA PHE A 477 50.35 -13.21 -35.93
C PHE A 477 50.63 -11.86 -35.25
N LYS A 478 51.65 -11.79 -34.37
CA LYS A 478 52.05 -10.55 -33.68
C LYS A 478 52.62 -9.51 -34.64
N GLU A 479 53.49 -9.92 -35.55
CA GLU A 479 54.09 -9.04 -36.57
C GLU A 479 53.01 -8.39 -37.44
N LYS A 480 52.01 -9.18 -37.85
CA LYS A 480 50.96 -8.76 -38.76
C LYS A 480 49.74 -8.12 -38.08
N TRP A 481 49.72 -8.06 -36.75
CA TRP A 481 48.57 -7.61 -35.96
C TRP A 481 48.00 -6.26 -36.38
N LYS A 482 48.87 -5.26 -36.60
CA LYS A 482 48.42 -3.89 -36.90
C LYS A 482 47.93 -3.69 -38.33
N ASN A 483 48.48 -4.44 -39.28
CA ASN A 483 48.35 -4.13 -40.71
C ASN A 483 47.47 -5.13 -41.46
N ASP A 484 47.49 -6.42 -41.08
CA ASP A 484 46.84 -7.48 -41.86
C ASP A 484 45.74 -8.24 -41.09
N VAL A 485 45.67 -8.09 -39.76
CA VAL A 485 44.62 -8.73 -38.96
C VAL A 485 43.33 -7.90 -39.03
N LYS A 486 42.32 -8.44 -39.72
CA LYS A 486 40.99 -7.83 -39.77
C LYS A 486 40.18 -8.24 -38.54
N ILE A 487 39.90 -7.26 -37.67
CA ILE A 487 39.03 -7.41 -36.50
C ILE A 487 37.60 -7.04 -36.88
N THR A 488 36.65 -7.96 -36.73
CA THR A 488 35.24 -7.74 -37.05
C THR A 488 34.38 -8.01 -35.81
N PRO A 489 33.68 -7.01 -35.24
CA PRO A 489 32.71 -7.25 -34.17
C PRO A 489 31.50 -7.99 -34.73
N ASN A 490 31.06 -9.03 -34.01
CA ASN A 490 29.83 -9.74 -34.26
C ASN A 490 28.78 -9.25 -33.25
N TYR A 491 27.63 -8.84 -33.78
CA TYR A 491 26.55 -8.28 -32.98
C TYR A 491 25.40 -9.26 -32.84
N ASP A 492 24.76 -9.23 -31.68
CA ASP A 492 23.47 -9.87 -31.47
C ASP A 492 22.62 -9.01 -30.51
N ILE A 493 21.41 -9.46 -30.22
CA ILE A 493 20.52 -8.84 -29.24
C ILE A 493 20.78 -9.49 -27.88
N VAL A 494 21.16 -8.68 -26.90
CA VAL A 494 21.32 -9.09 -25.50
C VAL A 494 20.48 -8.14 -24.64
N ASN A 495 19.61 -8.68 -23.78
CA ASN A 495 18.70 -7.90 -22.94
C ASN A 495 17.89 -6.85 -23.74
N ASP A 496 17.31 -7.26 -24.88
CA ASP A 496 16.49 -6.42 -25.76
C ASP A 496 17.24 -5.25 -26.44
N ARG A 497 18.58 -5.31 -26.51
CA ARG A 497 19.43 -4.28 -27.14
C ARG A 497 20.53 -4.87 -28.01
N ALA A 498 20.97 -4.13 -29.03
CA ALA A 498 22.13 -4.51 -29.82
C ALA A 498 23.39 -4.48 -28.94
N ALA A 499 24.11 -5.59 -28.89
CA ALA A 499 25.34 -5.75 -28.15
C ALA A 499 26.38 -6.49 -28.99
N ILE A 500 27.66 -6.24 -28.71
CA ILE A 500 28.74 -7.05 -29.28
C ILE A 500 28.82 -8.34 -28.47
N VAL A 501 28.66 -9.48 -29.13
CA VAL A 501 28.69 -10.79 -28.47
C VAL A 501 30.01 -11.53 -28.67
N SER A 502 30.73 -11.22 -29.74
CA SER A 502 32.06 -11.78 -30.02
C SER A 502 32.81 -10.92 -31.03
N PHE A 503 34.09 -11.22 -31.21
CA PHE A 503 34.92 -10.67 -32.28
C PHE A 503 35.49 -11.79 -33.14
N SER A 504 35.56 -11.54 -34.44
CA SER A 504 36.24 -12.40 -35.41
C SER A 504 37.58 -11.77 -35.80
N PHE A 505 38.67 -12.54 -35.71
CA PHE A 505 40.02 -12.10 -36.07
C PHE A 505 40.49 -12.89 -37.29
N LYS A 506 40.74 -12.22 -38.41
CA LYS A 506 41.13 -12.88 -39.66
C LYS A 506 42.51 -12.42 -40.13
N LEU A 507 43.39 -13.37 -40.43
CA LEU A 507 44.71 -13.14 -41.04
C LEU A 507 44.88 -14.11 -42.23
N GLY A 508 44.85 -13.60 -43.46
CA GLY A 508 44.82 -14.44 -44.66
C GLY A 508 43.60 -15.38 -44.68
N ASN A 509 43.83 -16.68 -44.81
CA ASN A 509 42.78 -17.71 -44.74
C ASN A 509 42.48 -18.21 -43.31
N ASN A 510 43.29 -17.81 -42.33
CA ASN A 510 43.13 -18.26 -40.95
C ASN A 510 42.14 -17.36 -40.20
N VAL A 511 41.22 -18.00 -39.47
CA VAL A 511 40.24 -17.33 -38.60
C VAL A 511 40.50 -17.76 -37.17
N TYR A 512 40.80 -16.80 -36.31
CA TYR A 512 41.05 -17.00 -34.88
C TYR A 512 39.84 -16.54 -34.08
N LYS A 513 39.47 -17.30 -33.05
CA LYS A 513 38.31 -17.04 -32.18
C LYS A 513 38.79 -16.68 -30.77
N SER A 514 38.05 -15.82 -30.09
CA SER A 514 38.22 -15.54 -28.66
C SER A 514 37.68 -16.70 -27.81
N LEU A 515 38.39 -17.01 -26.72
CA LEU A 515 38.02 -18.05 -25.75
C LEU A 515 36.85 -17.63 -24.85
N ASN A 516 36.75 -16.32 -24.54
CA ASN A 516 35.73 -15.76 -23.67
C ASN A 516 34.73 -14.98 -24.53
N ASN A 517 33.66 -15.63 -24.98
CA ASN A 517 32.57 -14.97 -25.72
C ASN A 517 31.35 -14.80 -24.82
N TYR A 518 30.58 -13.74 -25.04
CA TYR A 518 29.29 -13.58 -24.38
C TYR A 518 28.32 -14.63 -24.94
N VAL A 519 27.74 -15.47 -24.08
CA VAL A 519 26.76 -16.48 -24.51
C VAL A 519 25.47 -15.73 -24.87
N PRO A 520 24.99 -15.81 -26.13
CA PRO A 520 23.71 -15.22 -26.49
C PRO A 520 22.60 -15.92 -25.72
N ASP A 521 21.61 -15.16 -25.24
CA ASP A 521 20.41 -15.75 -24.66
C ASP A 521 19.68 -16.54 -25.77
N GLN A 522 19.65 -17.87 -25.65
CA GLN A 522 19.00 -18.74 -26.64
C GLN A 522 17.47 -18.59 -26.61
N ASN A 523 16.90 -17.87 -25.64
CA ASN A 523 15.46 -17.70 -25.44
C ASN A 523 14.90 -16.35 -25.89
N LEU A 524 15.56 -15.63 -26.80
CA LEU A 524 14.98 -14.46 -27.47
C LEU A 524 14.05 -14.85 -28.64
N SER A 525 13.10 -15.76 -28.41
CA SER A 525 11.81 -15.58 -29.08
C SER A 525 11.15 -14.45 -28.32
N ALA A 526 11.23 -13.21 -28.85
CA ALA A 526 10.40 -12.13 -28.36
C ALA A 526 8.97 -12.69 -28.22
N ASN A 527 8.41 -12.68 -27.00
CA ASN A 527 6.99 -12.91 -26.79
C ASN A 527 6.25 -11.73 -27.44
N ILE A 528 6.16 -11.77 -28.77
CA ILE A 528 5.37 -10.87 -29.58
C ILE A 528 3.97 -11.44 -29.50
N ASP A 529 3.11 -10.83 -28.68
CA ASP A 529 1.68 -11.13 -28.67
C ASP A 529 1.16 -10.99 -30.10
N LEU A 530 0.69 -12.12 -30.66
CA LEU A 530 0.22 -12.20 -32.02
C LEU A 530 -1.16 -11.54 -32.13
N PRO A 531 -1.42 -10.70 -33.13
CA PRO A 531 -2.77 -10.17 -33.34
C PRO A 531 -3.75 -11.32 -33.66
N GLU A 532 -4.96 -11.25 -33.07
CA GLU A 532 -6.03 -12.22 -33.28
C GLU A 532 -6.34 -12.44 -34.77
N ILE A 533 -6.67 -13.68 -35.10
CA ILE A 533 -7.07 -14.08 -36.45
C ILE A 533 -8.50 -13.61 -36.69
N ILE A 534 -8.69 -12.66 -37.61
CA ILE A 534 -10.03 -12.35 -38.13
C ILE A 534 -10.41 -13.48 -39.10
N VAL A 535 -11.12 -14.51 -38.61
CA VAL A 535 -11.88 -15.42 -39.48
C VAL A 535 -13.28 -14.86 -39.58
N ASP A 536 -13.54 -14.11 -40.64
CA ASP A 536 -14.89 -13.71 -41.01
C ASP A 536 -15.61 -14.95 -41.56
N VAL A 537 -16.43 -15.60 -40.73
CA VAL A 537 -17.39 -16.62 -41.19
C VAL A 537 -18.74 -15.93 -41.35
N ALA A 538 -18.92 -15.29 -42.50
CA ALA A 538 -20.26 -14.98 -42.98
C ALA A 538 -20.71 -16.10 -43.92
N ASP A 539 -21.75 -16.84 -43.51
CA ASP A 539 -22.80 -17.27 -44.44
C ASP A 539 -24.15 -17.36 -43.72
N ASN A 540 -25.13 -16.68 -44.33
CA ASN A 540 -26.59 -16.64 -44.09
C ASN A 540 -27.07 -15.80 -42.87
N LYS A 541 -27.87 -14.72 -43.00
CA LYS A 541 -28.78 -14.28 -44.07
C LYS A 541 -29.17 -12.78 -43.90
N VAL A 542 -29.38 -12.14 -45.05
CA VAL A 542 -29.88 -10.79 -45.41
C VAL A 542 -31.07 -10.25 -44.58
N GLN A 543 -31.03 -8.97 -44.15
CA GLN A 543 -31.93 -7.87 -44.58
C GLN A 543 -31.62 -6.48 -43.94
N THR A 544 -31.09 -5.58 -44.79
CA THR A 544 -31.41 -4.14 -45.04
C THR A 544 -31.60 -3.10 -43.89
N THR A 545 -30.60 -2.20 -43.77
CA THR A 545 -30.58 -0.69 -43.68
C THR A 545 -31.45 0.10 -42.67
N PRO A 546 -31.14 1.39 -42.31
CA PRO A 546 -29.88 2.13 -42.09
C PRO A 546 -29.80 2.86 -40.71
N GLN A 547 -28.59 3.33 -40.36
CA GLN A 547 -28.19 4.41 -39.43
C GLN A 547 -29.17 4.91 -38.35
N SER A 548 -28.77 4.84 -37.08
CA SER A 548 -28.81 6.00 -36.16
C SER A 548 -28.18 5.71 -34.80
N LEU A 549 -27.56 6.75 -34.24
CA LEU A 549 -27.09 6.86 -32.85
C LEU A 549 -28.12 6.28 -31.86
N GLN A 550 -27.75 5.24 -31.10
CA GLN A 550 -28.43 4.92 -29.85
C GLN A 550 -27.43 4.63 -28.73
N LYS A 551 -27.42 5.59 -27.80
CA LYS A 551 -27.30 5.49 -26.34
C LYS A 551 -26.91 4.13 -25.77
N ALA A 552 -25.99 4.19 -24.81
CA ALA A 552 -25.75 3.19 -23.79
C ALA A 552 -27.04 2.42 -23.43
N LYS A 553 -27.11 1.15 -23.84
CA LYS A 553 -28.08 0.22 -23.28
C LYS A 553 -27.58 -0.12 -21.88
N THR A 554 -28.24 0.44 -20.88
CA THR A 554 -28.33 -0.16 -19.55
C THR A 554 -28.71 -1.63 -19.72
N GLN A 555 -27.79 -2.52 -19.38
CA GLN A 555 -28.14 -3.93 -19.18
C GLN A 555 -29.23 -4.00 -18.10
N PRO A 556 -30.27 -4.84 -18.25
CA PRO A 556 -31.24 -5.04 -17.20
C PRO A 556 -30.51 -5.55 -15.95
N VAL A 557 -30.80 -4.95 -14.80
CA VAL A 557 -30.34 -5.40 -13.49
C VAL A 557 -30.72 -6.87 -13.35
N ALA A 558 -29.74 -7.77 -13.34
CA ALA A 558 -29.99 -9.18 -13.04
C ALA A 558 -30.71 -9.25 -11.69
N ILE A 559 -31.89 -9.85 -11.66
CA ILE A 559 -32.64 -10.06 -10.41
C ILE A 559 -31.78 -10.98 -9.55
N ILE A 560 -31.23 -10.45 -8.44
CA ILE A 560 -30.42 -11.22 -7.51
C ILE A 560 -31.36 -12.14 -6.71
N ASP A 561 -31.17 -13.44 -6.83
CA ASP A 561 -31.89 -14.47 -6.08
C ASP A 561 -31.32 -14.58 -4.66
N ARG A 562 -31.94 -13.86 -3.72
CA ARG A 562 -31.62 -13.85 -2.28
C ARG A 562 -32.42 -14.88 -1.47
N THR A 563 -32.81 -16.01 -2.06
CA THR A 563 -33.56 -17.06 -1.34
C THR A 563 -32.77 -17.69 -0.18
N ILE A 564 -31.43 -17.66 -0.23
CA ILE A 564 -30.59 -18.19 0.86
C ILE A 564 -30.54 -17.27 2.09
N ASP A 565 -30.77 -15.97 1.90
CA ASP A 565 -30.82 -14.94 2.96
C ASP A 565 -32.14 -14.95 3.74
N LYS A 566 -33.19 -15.50 3.12
CA LYS A 566 -34.53 -15.58 3.67
C LYS A 566 -34.75 -16.94 4.33
N ASP A 567 -35.74 -17.03 5.22
CA ASP A 567 -36.16 -18.29 5.86
C ASP A 567 -34.99 -19.10 6.44
N ILE A 568 -34.06 -18.40 7.09
CA ILE A 568 -32.89 -19.01 7.75
C ILE A 568 -33.42 -19.94 8.85
N PRO A 569 -33.10 -21.25 8.82
CA PRO A 569 -33.63 -22.21 9.78
C PRO A 569 -33.22 -21.85 11.20
N VAL A 570 -34.20 -21.82 12.10
CA VAL A 570 -33.97 -21.66 13.53
C VAL A 570 -33.82 -23.05 14.15
N SER A 571 -32.68 -23.28 14.79
CA SER A 571 -32.38 -24.51 15.52
C SER A 571 -32.74 -24.35 16.99
N SER A 572 -33.14 -25.44 17.64
CA SER A 572 -33.34 -25.49 19.11
C SER A 572 -32.04 -25.75 19.88
N VAL A 573 -30.91 -25.86 19.18
CA VAL A 573 -29.58 -26.02 19.77
C VAL A 573 -29.20 -24.75 20.53
N ASN A 574 -28.66 -24.91 21.74
CA ASN A 574 -28.05 -23.82 22.50
C ASN A 574 -26.52 -24.00 22.49
N SER A 575 -25.82 -23.09 21.82
CA SER A 575 -24.36 -23.12 21.67
C SER A 575 -23.69 -22.03 22.50
N SER A 576 -24.01 -21.96 23.80
CA SER A 576 -23.58 -20.88 24.71
C SER A 576 -22.06 -20.73 24.88
N ASN A 577 -21.29 -21.81 24.67
CA ASN A 577 -19.82 -21.79 24.74
C ASN A 577 -19.16 -21.66 23.37
N THR A 578 -19.93 -21.34 22.32
CA THR A 578 -19.39 -21.10 20.97
C THR A 578 -19.38 -19.61 20.68
N PHE A 579 -18.23 -19.12 20.21
CA PHE A 579 -18.00 -17.71 19.89
C PHE A 579 -17.67 -17.56 18.41
N ALA A 580 -18.28 -16.58 17.75
CA ALA A 580 -18.05 -16.31 16.33
C ALA A 580 -17.43 -14.92 16.13
N PHE A 581 -16.30 -14.88 15.43
CA PHE A 581 -15.64 -13.66 14.99
C PHE A 581 -15.70 -13.61 13.47
N ILE A 582 -16.48 -12.66 12.94
CA ILE A 582 -16.90 -12.62 11.54
C ILE A 582 -16.43 -11.31 10.94
N ILE A 583 -15.63 -11.37 9.89
CA ILE A 583 -15.04 -10.23 9.21
C ILE A 583 -15.51 -10.22 7.75
N GLY A 584 -16.07 -9.11 7.32
CA GLY A 584 -16.48 -8.89 5.93
C GLY A 584 -15.88 -7.58 5.43
N ASN A 585 -14.80 -7.67 4.64
CA ASN A 585 -14.14 -6.52 4.04
C ASN A 585 -14.49 -6.45 2.56
N GLU A 586 -15.27 -5.43 2.20
CA GLU A 586 -15.79 -5.21 0.85
C GLU A 586 -15.30 -3.87 0.29
N ASN A 587 -15.32 -2.82 1.10
CA ASN A 587 -15.05 -1.45 0.68
C ASN A 587 -13.61 -1.08 1.04
N TYR A 588 -12.72 -1.26 0.06
CA TYR A 588 -11.32 -0.84 0.16
C TYR A 588 -11.13 0.51 -0.50
N GLN A 589 -10.23 1.33 0.04
CA GLN A 589 -10.02 2.68 -0.48
C GLN A 589 -9.31 2.70 -1.83
N ASN A 590 -8.28 1.87 -1.98
CA ASN A 590 -7.35 1.89 -3.13
C ASN A 590 -7.22 0.53 -3.82
N VAL A 591 -8.19 -0.35 -3.58
CA VAL A 591 -8.21 -1.72 -4.10
C VAL A 591 -9.62 -1.98 -4.61
N ALA A 592 -9.75 -2.80 -5.65
CA ALA A 592 -11.07 -3.19 -6.14
C ALA A 592 -11.91 -3.76 -4.98
N SER A 593 -13.21 -3.45 -4.93
CA SER A 593 -14.08 -4.02 -3.90
C SER A 593 -14.16 -5.55 -3.99
N VAL A 594 -14.51 -6.21 -2.88
CA VAL A 594 -14.84 -7.64 -2.84
C VAL A 594 -16.36 -7.75 -2.84
N PRO A 595 -17.01 -7.99 -3.99
CA PRO A 595 -18.46 -7.96 -4.07
C PRO A 595 -19.07 -8.91 -3.04
N PHE A 596 -20.04 -8.40 -2.29
CA PHE A 596 -20.85 -9.16 -1.33
C PHE A 596 -20.15 -9.57 -0.04
N ALA A 597 -18.87 -9.24 0.22
CA ALA A 597 -18.20 -9.63 1.46
C ALA A 597 -18.89 -9.09 2.73
N VAL A 598 -19.47 -7.89 2.68
CA VAL A 598 -20.29 -7.35 3.79
C VAL A 598 -21.57 -8.16 3.95
N ASN A 599 -22.22 -8.51 2.84
CA ASN A 599 -23.46 -9.30 2.84
C ASN A 599 -23.19 -10.69 3.41
N ASP A 600 -22.15 -11.35 2.93
CA ASP A 600 -21.68 -12.65 3.37
C ASP A 600 -21.44 -12.69 4.88
N ALA A 601 -20.72 -11.71 5.44
CA ALA A 601 -20.50 -11.61 6.87
C ALA A 601 -21.81 -11.43 7.67
N LYS A 602 -22.72 -10.56 7.20
CA LYS A 602 -24.01 -10.31 7.86
C LYS A 602 -24.93 -11.53 7.82
N ILE A 603 -24.99 -12.24 6.69
CA ILE A 603 -25.85 -13.41 6.56
C ILE A 603 -25.24 -14.59 7.32
N PHE A 604 -23.92 -14.79 7.27
CA PHE A 604 -23.26 -15.82 8.06
C PHE A 604 -23.45 -15.63 9.57
N SER A 605 -23.50 -14.38 10.06
CA SER A 605 -23.80 -14.09 11.47
C SER A 605 -25.24 -14.48 11.85
N GLU A 606 -26.20 -14.27 10.95
CA GLU A 606 -27.58 -14.73 11.13
C GLU A 606 -27.69 -16.25 11.15
N TYR A 607 -26.92 -16.97 10.33
CA TYR A 607 -26.83 -18.44 10.40
C TYR A 607 -26.17 -18.90 11.71
N CYS A 608 -25.14 -18.21 12.19
CA CYS A 608 -24.54 -18.49 13.50
C CYS A 608 -25.58 -18.37 14.62
N HIS A 609 -26.38 -17.29 14.60
CA HIS A 609 -27.40 -17.08 15.63
C HIS A 609 -28.56 -18.06 15.51
N LYS A 610 -29.21 -18.12 14.33
CA LYS A 610 -30.45 -18.87 14.12
C LYS A 610 -30.21 -20.36 13.94
N THR A 611 -29.28 -20.73 13.05
CA THR A 611 -29.09 -22.12 12.65
C THR A 611 -28.11 -22.86 13.56
N LEU A 612 -27.05 -22.20 14.02
CA LEU A 612 -26.07 -22.81 14.93
C LEU A 612 -26.35 -22.54 16.41
N GLY A 613 -27.32 -21.68 16.74
CA GLY A 613 -27.80 -21.48 18.10
C GLY A 613 -26.86 -20.67 19.00
N LEU A 614 -26.00 -19.81 18.42
CA LEU A 614 -25.12 -18.95 19.19
C LEU A 614 -25.92 -17.78 19.79
N PRO A 615 -25.69 -17.43 21.08
CA PRO A 615 -26.18 -16.18 21.65
C PRO A 615 -25.64 -14.97 20.87
N LYS A 616 -26.44 -13.90 20.72
CA LYS A 616 -26.03 -12.72 19.91
C LYS A 616 -24.79 -12.04 20.47
N GLU A 617 -24.63 -12.04 21.78
CA GLU A 617 -23.48 -11.49 22.51
C GLU A 617 -22.16 -12.20 22.18
N ASN A 618 -22.24 -13.48 21.79
CA ASN A 618 -21.10 -14.33 21.40
C ASN A 618 -20.70 -14.15 19.93
N ILE A 619 -21.44 -13.35 19.16
CA ILE A 619 -21.20 -13.11 17.74
C ILE A 619 -20.67 -11.69 17.58
N LYS A 620 -19.43 -11.56 17.10
CA LYS A 620 -18.79 -10.28 16.78
C LYS A 620 -18.64 -10.15 15.28
N VAL A 621 -19.26 -9.12 14.71
CA VAL A 621 -19.20 -8.83 13.27
C VAL A 621 -18.43 -7.54 13.06
N TYR A 622 -17.38 -7.61 12.25
CA TYR A 622 -16.53 -6.49 11.86
C TYR A 622 -16.68 -6.29 10.35
N ILE A 623 -17.26 -5.16 9.95
CA ILE A 623 -17.39 -4.78 8.55
C ILE A 623 -16.27 -3.81 8.21
N ASP A 624 -15.60 -4.06 7.08
CA ASP A 624 -14.46 -3.27 6.61
C ASP A 624 -13.43 -3.08 7.74
N ALA A 625 -13.04 -4.20 8.35
CA ALA A 625 -12.16 -4.25 9.49
C ALA A 625 -10.73 -3.80 9.12
N THR A 626 -10.25 -2.80 9.85
CA THR A 626 -8.87 -2.33 9.80
C THR A 626 -7.91 -3.30 10.48
N TYR A 627 -6.61 -3.14 10.27
CA TYR A 627 -5.59 -4.03 10.84
C TYR A 627 -5.72 -4.13 12.36
N GLY A 628 -5.90 -2.98 13.03
CA GLY A 628 -6.11 -2.90 14.47
C GLY A 628 -7.39 -3.61 14.93
N LYS A 629 -8.51 -3.46 14.21
CA LYS A 629 -9.77 -4.15 14.52
C LYS A 629 -9.61 -5.68 14.45
N ILE A 630 -8.84 -6.19 13.48
CA ILE A 630 -8.55 -7.62 13.35
C ILE A 630 -7.68 -8.10 14.53
N LEU A 631 -6.64 -7.36 14.92
CA LEU A 631 -5.83 -7.72 16.08
C LEU A 631 -6.61 -7.63 17.41
N GLY A 632 -7.43 -6.60 17.59
CA GLY A 632 -8.30 -6.44 18.75
C GLY A 632 -9.30 -7.59 18.87
N ALA A 633 -9.85 -8.06 17.74
CA ALA A 633 -10.70 -9.23 17.69
C ALA A 633 -9.97 -10.50 18.19
N LEU A 634 -8.75 -10.75 17.71
CA LEU A 634 -7.94 -11.90 18.15
C LEU A 634 -7.58 -11.82 19.64
N SER A 635 -7.23 -10.62 20.12
CA SER A 635 -6.95 -10.37 21.54
C SER A 635 -8.17 -10.66 22.42
N THR A 636 -9.34 -10.14 22.02
CA THR A 636 -10.63 -10.39 22.71
C THR A 636 -10.92 -11.88 22.79
N LEU A 637 -10.72 -12.61 21.69
CA LEU A 637 -10.96 -14.05 21.65
C LEU A 637 -10.03 -14.82 22.60
N LYS A 638 -8.76 -14.42 22.70
CA LYS A 638 -7.82 -14.99 23.68
C LYS A 638 -8.25 -14.73 25.12
N GLN A 639 -8.75 -13.53 25.42
CA GLN A 639 -9.29 -13.20 26.75
C GLN A 639 -10.54 -14.04 27.07
N ILE A 640 -11.44 -14.25 26.09
CA ILE A 640 -12.61 -15.11 26.26
C ILE A 640 -12.16 -16.55 26.56
N SER A 641 -11.24 -17.10 25.77
CA SER A 641 -10.65 -18.42 26.01
C SER A 641 -10.12 -18.58 27.43
N GLN A 642 -9.38 -17.59 27.93
CA GLN A 642 -8.86 -17.59 29.30
C GLN A 642 -9.97 -17.53 30.36
N ALA A 643 -10.97 -16.67 30.17
CA ALA A 643 -12.10 -16.54 31.09
C ALA A 643 -12.91 -17.83 31.22
N TYR A 644 -13.03 -18.58 30.12
CA TYR A 644 -13.72 -19.87 30.06
C TYR A 644 -12.78 -21.07 30.28
N LYS A 645 -11.51 -20.84 30.66
CA LYS A 645 -10.51 -21.90 30.92
C LYS A 645 -10.39 -22.92 29.78
N GLY A 646 -10.40 -22.42 28.54
CA GLY A 646 -10.29 -23.26 27.34
C GLY A 646 -11.58 -24.00 26.94
N ASP A 647 -12.65 -23.93 27.74
CA ASP A 647 -13.93 -24.59 27.45
C ASP A 647 -14.81 -23.78 26.48
N ILE A 648 -14.25 -23.47 25.31
CA ILE A 648 -14.95 -22.77 24.24
C ILE A 648 -14.76 -23.45 22.89
N ASN A 649 -15.69 -23.22 21.98
CA ASN A 649 -15.53 -23.44 20.55
C ASN A 649 -15.46 -22.09 19.84
N VAL A 650 -14.66 -22.00 18.79
CA VAL A 650 -14.46 -20.75 18.03
C VAL A 650 -14.81 -20.96 16.57
N ILE A 651 -15.56 -20.02 16.01
CA ILE A 651 -15.76 -19.87 14.57
C ILE A 651 -15.12 -18.55 14.14
N PHE A 652 -14.10 -18.62 13.30
CA PHE A 652 -13.51 -17.44 12.67
C PHE A 652 -13.91 -17.42 11.19
N TYR A 653 -14.53 -16.34 10.75
CA TYR A 653 -14.96 -16.18 9.36
C TYR A 653 -14.34 -14.90 8.79
N TYR A 654 -13.75 -15.01 7.61
CA TYR A 654 -13.23 -13.87 6.86
C TYR A 654 -13.70 -13.94 5.40
N ALA A 655 -14.31 -12.86 4.92
CA ALA A 655 -14.54 -12.61 3.50
C ALA A 655 -13.83 -11.31 3.10
N GLY A 656 -12.99 -11.36 2.07
CA GLY A 656 -12.21 -10.20 1.64
C GLY A 656 -11.11 -10.52 0.64
N HIS A 657 -10.07 -9.68 0.63
CA HIS A 657 -8.85 -9.89 -0.16
C HIS A 657 -7.75 -10.60 0.62
N GLY A 658 -7.08 -11.51 -0.07
CA GLY A 658 -5.75 -11.97 0.29
C GLY A 658 -4.72 -11.38 -0.66
N VAL A 659 -3.47 -11.31 -0.21
CA VAL A 659 -2.35 -10.77 -0.98
C VAL A 659 -1.16 -11.73 -0.86
N PRO A 660 -0.59 -12.24 -1.96
CA PRO A 660 0.68 -12.93 -1.92
C PRO A 660 1.85 -11.95 -1.94
N ASN A 661 2.92 -12.28 -1.25
CA ASN A 661 4.20 -11.62 -1.40
C ASN A 661 4.98 -12.25 -2.55
N GLU A 662 5.29 -11.44 -3.58
CA GLU A 662 5.94 -11.91 -4.80
C GLU A 662 7.36 -12.46 -4.60
N LYS A 663 8.02 -12.14 -3.48
CA LYS A 663 9.43 -12.51 -3.23
C LYS A 663 9.59 -13.83 -2.50
N ASN A 664 8.72 -14.12 -1.54
CA ASN A 664 8.84 -15.28 -0.65
C ASN A 664 7.59 -16.18 -0.67
N ASN A 665 6.59 -15.84 -1.50
CA ASN A 665 5.30 -16.52 -1.61
C ASN A 665 4.49 -16.54 -0.30
N GLU A 666 4.78 -15.70 0.68
CA GLU A 666 3.98 -15.64 1.91
C GLU A 666 2.60 -15.00 1.63
N ALA A 667 1.55 -15.54 2.23
CA ALA A 667 0.19 -15.01 2.10
C ALA A 667 -0.15 -14.03 3.22
N TYR A 668 -0.93 -13.00 2.89
CA TYR A 668 -1.39 -11.98 3.83
C TYR A 668 -2.90 -11.78 3.68
N LEU A 669 -3.59 -11.56 4.79
CA LEU A 669 -4.90 -10.93 4.80
C LEU A 669 -4.75 -9.44 4.53
N LEU A 670 -5.68 -8.88 3.75
CA LEU A 670 -5.75 -7.45 3.48
C LEU A 670 -6.83 -6.77 4.36
N PRO A 671 -6.42 -6.02 5.40
CA PRO A 671 -7.29 -5.10 6.11
C PRO A 671 -7.91 -4.02 5.21
N ALA A 672 -9.01 -3.41 5.65
CA ALA A 672 -9.68 -2.36 4.89
C ALA A 672 -8.85 -1.06 4.76
N ASP A 673 -7.93 -0.81 5.70
CA ASP A 673 -7.00 0.33 5.76
C ASP A 673 -5.63 0.03 5.12
N ALA A 674 -5.46 -1.14 4.49
CA ALA A 674 -4.20 -1.56 3.88
C ALA A 674 -4.29 -1.61 2.35
N THR A 675 -3.13 -1.57 1.70
CA THR A 675 -3.01 -1.75 0.25
C THR A 675 -2.06 -2.91 -0.08
N PRO A 676 -2.23 -3.61 -1.21
CA PRO A 676 -1.38 -4.74 -1.58
C PRO A 676 0.09 -4.36 -1.85
N SER A 677 0.36 -3.09 -2.15
CA SER A 677 1.72 -2.55 -2.27
C SER A 677 2.41 -2.36 -0.90
N MET A 678 1.64 -2.32 0.19
CA MET A 678 2.09 -2.17 1.57
C MET A 678 1.90 -3.46 2.37
N LEU A 679 2.67 -4.49 2.02
CA LEU A 679 2.63 -5.79 2.72
C LEU A 679 2.88 -5.66 4.24
N GLU A 680 3.62 -4.64 4.69
CA GLU A 680 3.88 -4.38 6.11
C GLU A 680 2.67 -3.86 6.91
N ALA A 681 1.62 -3.41 6.21
CA ALA A 681 0.31 -3.03 6.75
C ALA A 681 -0.73 -4.15 6.60
N CYS A 682 -0.39 -5.23 5.91
CA CYS A 682 -1.23 -6.42 5.78
C CYS A 682 -0.93 -7.41 6.92
N LEU A 683 -1.88 -8.29 7.25
CA LEU A 683 -1.68 -9.29 8.31
C LEU A 683 -1.15 -10.60 7.71
N PRO A 684 0.10 -11.03 8.01
CA PRO A 684 0.60 -12.32 7.53
C PRO A 684 -0.33 -13.46 7.96
N LEU A 685 -0.64 -14.36 7.04
CA LEU A 685 -1.54 -15.49 7.30
C LEU A 685 -0.90 -16.47 8.31
N SER A 686 0.43 -16.61 8.25
CA SER A 686 1.26 -17.28 9.25
C SER A 686 1.03 -16.71 10.66
N SER A 687 1.08 -15.39 10.82
CA SER A 687 0.82 -14.69 12.09
C SER A 687 -0.62 -14.83 12.57
N LEU A 688 -1.60 -14.76 11.66
CA LEU A 688 -3.00 -15.02 11.96
C LEU A 688 -3.19 -16.44 12.52
N TYR A 689 -2.71 -17.46 11.80
CA TYR A 689 -2.86 -18.85 12.21
C TYR A 689 -2.08 -19.18 13.47
N SER A 690 -0.90 -18.57 13.68
CA SER A 690 -0.20 -18.69 14.97
C SER A 690 -1.01 -18.06 16.11
N SER A 691 -1.62 -16.91 15.88
CA SER A 691 -2.46 -16.25 16.89
C SER A 691 -3.68 -17.09 17.22
N ILE A 692 -4.38 -17.59 16.20
CA ILE A 692 -5.54 -18.47 16.33
C ILE A 692 -5.17 -19.80 17.00
N GLY A 693 -4.06 -20.42 16.59
CA GLY A 693 -3.60 -21.69 17.15
C GLY A 693 -3.13 -21.59 18.61
N SER A 694 -2.79 -20.39 19.08
CA SER A 694 -2.44 -20.12 20.48
C SER A 694 -3.65 -19.96 21.42
N ILE A 695 -4.86 -19.96 20.86
CA ILE A 695 -6.10 -19.82 21.63
C ILE A 695 -6.42 -21.17 22.24
N ASP A 696 -6.51 -21.22 23.56
CA ASP A 696 -6.93 -22.42 24.27
C ASP A 696 -8.44 -22.62 24.02
N ALA A 697 -8.79 -23.60 23.20
CA ALA A 697 -10.15 -23.89 22.79
C ALA A 697 -10.29 -25.37 22.45
N LYS A 698 -11.49 -25.92 22.65
CA LYS A 698 -11.83 -27.30 22.24
C LYS A 698 -11.69 -27.49 20.73
N GLN A 699 -12.11 -26.49 19.97
CA GLN A 699 -11.94 -26.44 18.52
C GLN A 699 -11.99 -25.00 18.02
N VAL A 700 -11.23 -24.71 16.96
CA VAL A 700 -11.32 -23.46 16.21
C VAL A 700 -11.53 -23.77 14.73
N ILE A 701 -12.65 -23.33 14.18
CA ILE A 701 -13.00 -23.53 12.77
C ILE A 701 -12.85 -22.20 12.04
N VAL A 702 -11.99 -22.17 11.03
CA VAL A 702 -11.68 -20.98 10.25
C VAL A 702 -12.27 -21.14 8.84
N PHE A 703 -13.09 -20.18 8.41
CA PHE A 703 -13.59 -20.05 7.04
C PHE A 703 -12.94 -18.84 6.38
N MET A 704 -12.20 -19.09 5.30
CA MET A 704 -11.44 -18.08 4.56
C MET A 704 -11.99 -17.93 3.14
N ASP A 705 -12.90 -16.98 2.93
CA ASP A 705 -13.39 -16.57 1.60
C ASP A 705 -12.55 -15.43 1.03
N ALA A 706 -11.31 -15.76 0.66
CA ALA A 706 -10.34 -14.82 0.12
C ALA A 706 -9.45 -15.46 -0.94
N CYS A 707 -8.97 -14.66 -1.90
CA CYS A 707 -7.98 -15.10 -2.89
C CYS A 707 -6.57 -14.75 -2.43
N PHE A 708 -5.65 -15.70 -2.41
CA PHE A 708 -4.23 -15.44 -2.09
C PHE A 708 -3.30 -15.58 -3.30
N SER A 709 -3.84 -15.88 -4.48
CA SER A 709 -3.07 -16.14 -5.70
C SER A 709 -2.57 -14.90 -6.44
N GLY A 710 -3.00 -13.69 -6.05
CA GLY A 710 -2.66 -12.43 -6.74
C GLY A 710 -3.28 -12.29 -8.14
N SER A 711 -4.15 -13.21 -8.55
CA SER A 711 -4.77 -13.25 -9.87
C SER A 711 -5.72 -12.06 -10.14
N ARG A 712 -5.84 -11.69 -11.42
CA ARG A 712 -6.67 -10.56 -11.89
C ARG A 712 -8.17 -10.84 -11.68
N ARG A 713 -8.85 -9.99 -10.91
CA ARG A 713 -10.33 -9.92 -10.87
C ARG A 713 -10.86 -9.03 -12.00
N GLU A 714 -12.12 -9.23 -12.38
CA GLU A 714 -12.77 -8.50 -13.50
C GLU A 714 -12.73 -6.96 -13.37
N ASN A 715 -12.54 -6.42 -12.15
CA ASN A 715 -12.56 -4.98 -11.87
C ASN A 715 -11.21 -4.36 -11.45
N GLY A 716 -10.06 -5.04 -11.61
CA GLY A 716 -8.75 -4.41 -11.35
C GLY A 716 -7.66 -5.35 -10.85
N MET A 717 -6.42 -4.85 -10.92
CA MET A 717 -5.22 -5.53 -10.42
C MET A 717 -5.18 -5.50 -8.89
N ILE A 718 -4.80 -6.60 -8.26
CA ILE A 718 -4.55 -6.63 -6.81
C ILE A 718 -3.07 -6.84 -6.54
N VAL A 719 -2.38 -7.81 -7.17
CA VAL A 719 -0.90 -7.82 -7.25
C VAL A 719 -0.47 -8.66 -8.44
N SER A 720 -0.06 -8.01 -9.53
CA SER A 720 0.96 -8.50 -10.48
C SER A 720 0.93 -7.64 -11.74
N ALA A 721 1.99 -6.87 -11.97
CA ALA A 721 2.25 -6.24 -13.27
C ALA A 721 2.51 -7.26 -14.41
N ARG A 722 2.52 -8.57 -14.10
CA ARG A 722 2.81 -9.69 -15.01
C ARG A 722 1.62 -10.60 -15.29
N GLY A 723 0.49 -10.46 -14.59
CA GLY A 723 -0.70 -11.31 -14.81
C GLY A 723 -0.52 -12.79 -14.47
N VAL A 724 0.52 -13.16 -13.70
CA VAL A 724 0.81 -14.56 -13.32
C VAL A 724 0.33 -14.80 -11.89
N ALA A 725 -0.49 -15.83 -11.70
CA ALA A 725 -0.92 -16.28 -10.38
C ALA A 725 0.29 -16.82 -9.59
N ILE A 726 0.50 -16.29 -8.40
CA ILE A 726 1.57 -16.71 -7.48
C ILE A 726 0.97 -17.78 -6.57
N LYS A 727 1.66 -18.91 -6.38
CA LYS A 727 1.23 -19.93 -5.45
C LYS A 727 1.82 -19.64 -4.05
N PRO A 728 1.01 -19.31 -3.04
CA PRO A 728 1.51 -19.06 -1.71
C PRO A 728 2.15 -20.29 -1.07
N LYS A 729 3.09 -20.06 -0.17
CA LYS A 729 3.64 -21.06 0.74
C LYS A 729 2.50 -21.58 1.61
N LYS A 730 2.46 -22.90 1.79
CA LYS A 730 1.48 -23.53 2.68
C LYS A 730 1.84 -23.21 4.13
N ASP A 731 0.97 -22.49 4.82
CA ASP A 731 1.16 -22.16 6.23
C ASP A 731 0.93 -23.36 7.14
N ILE A 732 1.70 -23.44 8.23
CA ILE A 732 1.58 -24.48 9.24
C ILE A 732 0.57 -24.01 10.28
N VAL A 733 -0.52 -24.76 10.43
CA VAL A 733 -1.56 -24.48 11.43
C VAL A 733 -1.28 -25.33 12.68
N THR A 734 -1.35 -24.71 13.86
CA THR A 734 -1.11 -25.35 15.18
C THR A 734 -2.37 -25.28 16.06
N GLY A 735 -2.38 -25.95 17.21
CA GLY A 735 -3.53 -25.96 18.14
C GLY A 735 -4.66 -26.89 17.69
N ASN A 736 -5.91 -26.59 18.07
CA ASN A 736 -7.09 -27.39 17.70
C ASN A 736 -7.85 -26.76 16.52
N VAL A 737 -7.15 -26.51 15.41
CA VAL A 737 -7.65 -25.65 14.32
C VAL A 737 -7.93 -26.44 13.04
N VAL A 738 -9.05 -26.11 12.38
CA VAL A 738 -9.41 -26.59 11.04
C VAL A 738 -9.73 -25.39 10.16
N VAL A 739 -9.10 -25.28 8.99
CA VAL A 739 -9.23 -24.16 8.07
C VAL A 739 -9.86 -24.63 6.76
N PHE A 740 -10.94 -23.97 6.37
CA PHE A 740 -11.59 -24.07 5.07
C PHE A 740 -11.24 -22.84 4.24
N SER A 741 -10.55 -23.03 3.13
CA SER A 741 -10.20 -21.97 2.19
C SER A 741 -11.03 -22.07 0.92
N ALA A 742 -11.55 -20.93 0.45
CA ALA A 742 -12.47 -20.87 -0.69
C ALA A 742 -11.89 -21.31 -2.04
N ALA A 743 -10.57 -21.30 -2.17
CA ALA A 743 -9.85 -21.71 -3.38
C ALA A 743 -8.48 -22.29 -3.02
N ASP A 744 -7.88 -23.04 -3.95
CA ASP A 744 -6.46 -23.40 -3.88
C ASP A 744 -5.60 -22.13 -3.97
N GLY A 745 -4.39 -22.18 -3.41
CA GLY A 745 -3.47 -21.06 -3.39
C GLY A 745 -3.12 -20.51 -4.79
N SER A 746 -3.32 -21.29 -5.86
CA SER A 746 -3.12 -20.85 -7.25
C SER A 746 -4.40 -20.40 -7.98
N GLU A 747 -5.57 -20.54 -7.35
CA GLU A 747 -6.88 -20.27 -7.94
C GLU A 747 -7.55 -19.02 -7.34
N THR A 748 -8.72 -18.63 -7.86
CA THR A 748 -9.43 -17.42 -7.44
C THR A 748 -10.77 -17.79 -6.80
N ALA A 749 -11.09 -17.18 -5.66
CA ALA A 749 -12.44 -17.16 -5.11
C ALA A 749 -13.32 -16.15 -5.88
N TYR A 750 -14.32 -16.66 -6.59
CA TYR A 750 -15.21 -15.85 -7.44
C TYR A 750 -16.52 -15.48 -6.74
N PRO A 751 -17.13 -14.32 -7.08
CA PRO A 751 -18.48 -14.00 -6.65
C PRO A 751 -19.51 -14.83 -7.43
N TYR A 752 -20.60 -15.21 -6.78
CA TYR A 752 -21.81 -15.75 -7.41
C TYR A 752 -22.84 -14.63 -7.59
N LYS A 753 -22.65 -13.80 -8.63
CA LYS A 753 -23.41 -12.55 -8.86
C LYS A 753 -24.93 -12.73 -8.81
N GLU A 754 -25.44 -13.79 -9.42
CA GLU A 754 -26.88 -14.10 -9.45
C GLU A 754 -27.46 -14.41 -8.06
N LYS A 755 -26.63 -14.80 -7.10
CA LYS A 755 -27.03 -15.16 -5.74
C LYS A 755 -26.66 -14.10 -4.70
N GLY A 756 -25.80 -13.14 -5.04
CA GLY A 756 -25.41 -12.05 -4.14
C GLY A 756 -24.46 -12.46 -3.01
N HIS A 757 -23.58 -13.44 -3.28
CA HIS A 757 -22.61 -13.99 -2.31
C HIS A 757 -21.27 -14.33 -2.99
N GLY A 758 -20.20 -14.54 -2.22
CA GLY A 758 -19.07 -15.36 -2.65
C GLY A 758 -19.51 -16.77 -3.02
N LEU A 759 -18.94 -17.37 -4.07
CA LEU A 759 -19.35 -18.71 -4.53
C LEU A 759 -19.14 -19.77 -3.45
N PHE A 760 -18.04 -19.67 -2.70
CA PHE A 760 -17.76 -20.54 -1.55
C PHE A 760 -18.80 -20.32 -0.45
N THR A 761 -19.01 -19.07 -0.03
CA THR A 761 -19.97 -18.71 1.02
C THR A 761 -21.39 -19.13 0.68
N TYR A 762 -21.83 -18.99 -0.57
CA TYR A 762 -23.15 -19.46 -1.00
C TYR A 762 -23.35 -20.96 -0.73
N PHE A 763 -22.41 -21.80 -1.13
CA PHE A 763 -22.55 -23.25 -0.92
C PHE A 763 -22.36 -23.66 0.54
N LEU A 764 -21.53 -22.94 1.30
CA LEU A 764 -21.45 -23.08 2.75
C LEU A 764 -22.82 -22.84 3.39
N LEU A 765 -23.42 -21.67 3.14
CA LEU A 765 -24.74 -21.30 3.68
C LEU A 765 -25.85 -22.24 3.20
N LYS A 766 -25.82 -22.65 1.93
CA LYS A 766 -26.76 -23.63 1.36
C LYS A 766 -26.72 -24.95 2.12
N LYS A 767 -25.53 -25.49 2.39
CA LYS A 767 -25.41 -26.74 3.15
C LYS A 767 -25.88 -26.59 4.58
N LEU A 768 -25.59 -25.46 5.22
CA LEU A 768 -26.08 -25.15 6.56
C LEU A 768 -27.61 -25.04 6.60
N LYS A 769 -28.22 -24.43 5.58
CA LYS A 769 -29.68 -24.33 5.44
C LYS A 769 -30.32 -25.71 5.29
N GLU A 770 -29.83 -26.51 4.35
CA GLU A 770 -30.35 -27.85 4.05
C GLU A 770 -30.22 -28.81 5.25
N SER A 771 -29.09 -28.75 5.95
CA SER A 771 -28.83 -29.58 7.13
C SER A 771 -29.43 -29.02 8.42
N ARG A 772 -30.01 -27.81 8.39
CA ARG A 772 -30.38 -27.04 9.59
C ARG A 772 -29.22 -26.95 10.60
N GLY A 773 -28.00 -26.77 10.08
CA GLY A 773 -26.75 -26.74 10.85
C GLY A 773 -26.20 -28.09 11.31
N ASN A 774 -26.99 -29.17 11.19
CA ASN A 774 -26.59 -30.51 11.65
C ASN A 774 -25.79 -31.24 10.56
N VAL A 775 -24.56 -30.80 10.32
CA VAL A 775 -23.64 -31.37 9.34
C VAL A 775 -22.26 -31.60 9.97
N THR A 776 -21.59 -32.68 9.59
CA THR A 776 -20.20 -32.90 9.99
C THR A 776 -19.26 -32.01 9.16
N LEU A 777 -18.09 -31.68 9.69
CA LEU A 777 -17.09 -30.91 8.93
C LEU A 777 -16.61 -31.68 7.69
N GLY A 778 -16.55 -33.02 7.74
CA GLY A 778 -16.22 -33.86 6.60
C GLY A 778 -17.27 -33.76 5.48
N ASP A 779 -18.55 -33.93 5.82
CA ASP A 779 -19.64 -33.81 4.85
C ASP A 779 -19.75 -32.39 4.29
N LEU A 780 -19.50 -31.38 5.14
CA LEU A 780 -19.46 -29.99 4.72
C LEU A 780 -18.31 -29.74 3.74
N ALA A 781 -17.11 -30.25 4.04
CA ALA A 781 -15.93 -30.14 3.19
C ALA A 781 -16.15 -30.77 1.81
N ASP A 782 -16.67 -31.99 1.77
CA ASP A 782 -16.92 -32.70 0.52
C ASP A 782 -18.00 -31.99 -0.32
N TYR A 783 -19.04 -31.48 0.35
CA TYR A 783 -20.11 -30.74 -0.30
C TYR A 783 -19.61 -29.42 -0.92
N VAL A 784 -18.91 -28.57 -0.16
CA VAL A 784 -18.42 -27.29 -0.68
C VAL A 784 -17.38 -27.51 -1.77
N LYS A 785 -16.47 -28.47 -1.59
CA LYS A 785 -15.45 -28.80 -2.61
C LYS A 785 -16.10 -29.22 -3.92
N THR A 786 -17.06 -30.13 -3.87
CA THR A 786 -17.75 -30.62 -5.09
C THR A 786 -18.55 -29.52 -5.78
N ASN A 787 -19.39 -28.81 -5.03
CA ASN A 787 -20.33 -27.86 -5.62
C ASN A 787 -19.66 -26.58 -6.11
N VAL A 788 -18.66 -26.06 -5.37
CA VAL A 788 -17.92 -24.86 -5.79
C VAL A 788 -17.10 -25.17 -7.05
N SER A 789 -16.38 -26.29 -7.09
CA SER A 789 -15.57 -26.65 -8.26
C SER A 789 -16.40 -26.85 -9.52
N GLN A 790 -17.53 -27.55 -9.43
CA GLN A 790 -18.43 -27.72 -10.57
C GLN A 790 -19.07 -26.41 -11.01
N LYS A 791 -19.61 -25.63 -10.06
CA LYS A 791 -20.34 -24.40 -10.39
C LYS A 791 -19.42 -23.30 -10.93
N SER A 792 -18.17 -23.21 -10.45
CA SER A 792 -17.22 -22.21 -10.93
C SER A 792 -16.89 -22.38 -12.41
N ILE A 793 -16.73 -23.62 -12.90
CA ILE A 793 -16.51 -23.88 -14.33
C ILE A 793 -17.72 -23.41 -15.15
N VAL A 794 -18.94 -23.69 -14.67
CA VAL A 794 -20.17 -23.33 -15.39
C VAL A 794 -20.42 -21.82 -15.41
N VAL A 795 -20.22 -21.13 -14.28
CA VAL A 795 -20.59 -19.71 -14.12
C VAL A 795 -19.45 -18.76 -14.49
N ASN A 796 -18.21 -19.12 -14.16
CA ASN A 796 -17.05 -18.25 -14.30
C ASN A 796 -16.09 -18.68 -15.41
N ASN A 797 -16.33 -19.85 -16.04
CA ASN A 797 -15.43 -20.46 -17.03
C ASN A 797 -13.98 -20.62 -16.51
N LYS A 798 -13.83 -20.78 -15.18
CA LYS A 798 -12.55 -20.81 -14.47
C LYS A 798 -12.62 -21.75 -13.26
N SER A 799 -11.50 -22.38 -12.92
CA SER A 799 -11.41 -23.28 -11.77
C SER A 799 -11.46 -22.51 -10.44
N GLN A 800 -12.17 -23.10 -9.48
CA GLN A 800 -12.12 -22.73 -8.07
C GLN A 800 -12.34 -23.98 -7.22
N THR A 801 -11.35 -24.36 -6.44
CA THR A 801 -11.29 -25.62 -5.70
C THR A 801 -11.06 -25.32 -4.23
N PRO A 802 -12.09 -25.41 -3.38
CA PRO A 802 -11.91 -25.25 -1.95
C PRO A 802 -10.89 -26.25 -1.39
N THR A 803 -10.07 -25.77 -0.46
CA THR A 803 -9.07 -26.58 0.24
C THR A 803 -9.35 -26.62 1.73
N ILE A 804 -9.08 -27.76 2.37
CA ILE A 804 -9.24 -27.92 3.81
C ILE A 804 -7.89 -28.34 4.39
N SER A 805 -7.48 -27.68 5.46
CA SER A 805 -6.29 -28.02 6.22
C SER A 805 -6.61 -28.09 7.72
N SER A 806 -5.88 -28.92 8.45
CA SER A 806 -6.04 -29.06 9.89
C SER A 806 -4.67 -29.08 10.55
N SER A 807 -4.61 -28.72 11.83
CA SER A 807 -3.44 -28.95 12.65
C SER A 807 -3.17 -30.45 12.82
N ALA A 808 -1.95 -30.79 13.26
CA ALA A 808 -1.54 -32.18 13.49
C ALA A 808 -2.46 -32.88 14.51
N GLN A 809 -2.87 -32.16 15.56
CA GLN A 809 -3.76 -32.66 16.62
C GLN A 809 -5.16 -33.03 16.10
N MET A 810 -5.57 -32.45 14.98
CA MET A 810 -6.93 -32.57 14.46
C MET A 810 -7.04 -33.51 13.25
N GLN A 811 -5.92 -33.96 12.65
CA GLN A 811 -5.87 -34.66 11.36
C GLN A 811 -6.84 -35.85 11.28
N ASP A 812 -6.94 -36.67 12.32
CA ASP A 812 -7.71 -37.92 12.29
C ASP A 812 -9.15 -37.76 12.80
N VAL A 813 -9.47 -36.64 13.44
CA VAL A 813 -10.75 -36.47 14.16
C VAL A 813 -11.67 -35.44 13.49
N TRP A 814 -11.12 -34.47 12.76
CA TRP A 814 -11.87 -33.30 12.32
C TRP A 814 -13.07 -33.61 11.44
N ARG A 815 -13.00 -34.65 10.60
CA ARG A 815 -14.07 -34.98 9.66
C ARG A 815 -15.38 -35.36 10.34
N THR A 816 -15.33 -35.90 11.56
CA THR A 816 -16.52 -36.32 12.32
C THR A 816 -17.07 -35.21 13.22
N MET A 817 -16.35 -34.11 13.37
CA MET A 817 -16.75 -32.98 14.21
C MET A 817 -17.89 -32.20 13.58
N LYS A 818 -18.58 -31.38 14.38
CA LYS A 818 -19.64 -30.46 13.93
C LYS A 818 -19.26 -29.03 14.31
N LEU A 819 -19.89 -28.05 13.64
CA LEU A 819 -19.66 -26.63 13.91
C LEU A 819 -20.05 -26.18 15.32
N PHE A 820 -21.01 -26.88 15.92
CA PHE A 820 -21.38 -26.74 17.32
C PHE A 820 -21.34 -28.12 17.99
N ARG A 821 -21.01 -28.13 19.28
CA ARG A 821 -21.05 -29.33 20.14
C ARG A 821 -22.14 -29.12 21.20
N LYS A 822 -22.95 -30.15 21.45
CA LYS A 822 -23.84 -30.18 22.63
C LYS A 822 -23.04 -30.18 23.91
#